data_AF-A0A7K0E4A8-F1
#
_entry.id   AF-A0A7K0E4A8-F1
#
_cell.length_a   1.000
_cell.length_b   1.000
_cell.length_c   1.000
_cell.angle_alpha   90.00
_cell.angle_beta   90.00
_cell.angle_gamma   90.00
#
_symmetry.space_group_name_H-M   'P 1'
#
loop_
_entity.id
_entity.type
_entity.pdbx_description
1 polymer ?
#
loop_
_entity_poly.entity_id
_entity_poly.type
_entity_poly.pdbx_seq_one_letter_code
_entity_poly.pdbx_strand_id
1 'polypeptide(L)'
;MQNSLFFVFLHMLRITLPILIFLSVFKISAQDEVRLPADLRQHNLTSYNSSLFNPVFTLDRNDPESIAVWTRWQWQDIDADPTTLYVNYSRKLNEKSAVGAAFFQHNTGIFFNTGGVLNYSRQIQFSESVRLAYGFNLFGFVQELADTRFEEDSQLPLPVSGTTNDFILQWAPGASLSVERLTLSMASENLIDYNFRAKESNTPAADKIFMGMMSYDFPLNIGKQKALIRPSLYLRTIPQQQNQIGILSLLRTTKYWAQLGYNNFYGVGIGAGGTFLKKFNLGAVFEFGTSASINSKDPSFELVMSYFLGKPDERDVTAVYGEDIEEEVVIGDEEEIKEELKKAEELANESKEPDTEEVVANEIETPKPEESIEETNEVVESTIDKKEKRKAEKEAAAEAKRLKKEQEDLAKAEKERLEKEANEQARIAKAEQEQINKDLKAAKDKELAEAKVASLEEKQREELRKAEEKANEMKVANAKEAEAKKAELEREANLKAEAEKAIEQKRIDSIAAVNKAQEILRAKELERVQDSIAKAKAAVVELEPEKVQPKAGEKYEEVQTEDGLEPGFYLIANVFGTKKYHDAFLADLKRKGVNAQTFLRSKNNYNYVYLERYNTMSEARKARDSNYNGRYAEKTWVFRVVGK
;
A
#
# COMPACT_ATOMS: atom_id res chain seq x y z
N MET A 1 17.83 -14.28 -53.76
CA MET A 1 17.16 -13.28 -52.88
C MET A 1 15.69 -13.61 -52.59
N GLN A 2 14.90 -14.16 -53.52
CA GLN A 2 13.45 -14.38 -53.29
C GLN A 2 13.11 -15.39 -52.15
N ASN A 3 13.82 -16.51 -52.01
CA ASN A 3 13.45 -17.55 -51.05
C ASN A 3 13.50 -17.11 -49.57
N SER A 4 14.27 -16.07 -49.24
CA SER A 4 14.41 -15.58 -47.86
C SER A 4 13.17 -14.82 -47.36
N LEU A 5 12.50 -14.04 -48.23
CA LEU A 5 11.28 -13.31 -47.83
C LEU A 5 10.12 -14.28 -47.54
N PHE A 6 9.99 -15.34 -48.34
CA PHE A 6 8.88 -16.28 -48.23
C PHE A 6 8.87 -17.00 -46.87
N PHE A 7 10.05 -17.32 -46.33
CA PHE A 7 10.18 -17.99 -45.02
C PHE A 7 9.87 -17.08 -43.83
N VAL A 8 10.17 -15.78 -43.94
CA VAL A 8 9.83 -14.77 -42.92
C VAL A 8 8.32 -14.53 -42.89
N PHE A 9 7.68 -14.39 -44.06
CA PHE A 9 6.24 -14.19 -44.16
C PHE A 9 5.45 -15.36 -43.56
N LEU A 10 5.91 -16.60 -43.80
CA LEU A 10 5.27 -17.81 -43.26
C LEU A 10 5.46 -17.96 -41.74
N HIS A 11 6.53 -17.40 -41.15
CA HIS A 11 6.70 -17.36 -39.70
C HIS A 11 5.84 -16.28 -39.04
N MET A 12 5.78 -15.07 -39.60
CA MET A 12 4.90 -14.02 -39.07
C MET A 12 3.43 -14.48 -39.05
N LEU A 13 2.96 -15.12 -40.13
CA LEU A 13 1.58 -15.62 -40.22
C LEU A 13 1.25 -16.71 -39.16
N ARG A 14 2.24 -17.50 -38.73
CA ARG A 14 2.09 -18.50 -37.66
C ARG A 14 2.03 -17.89 -36.25
N ILE A 15 2.53 -16.67 -36.06
CA ILE A 15 2.52 -15.97 -34.77
C ILE A 15 1.32 -15.00 -34.69
N THR A 16 0.95 -14.34 -35.78
CA THR A 16 -0.20 -13.42 -35.78
C THR A 16 -1.54 -14.14 -35.70
N LEU A 17 -1.71 -15.32 -36.31
CA LEU A 17 -2.98 -16.04 -36.29
C LEU A 17 -3.46 -16.43 -34.87
N PRO A 18 -2.65 -17.04 -33.97
CA PRO A 18 -3.09 -17.28 -32.60
C PRO A 18 -3.35 -16.00 -31.80
N ILE A 19 -2.60 -14.91 -32.05
CA ILE A 19 -2.83 -13.61 -31.40
C ILE A 19 -4.18 -13.01 -31.84
N LEU A 20 -4.53 -13.12 -33.12
CA LEU A 20 -5.82 -12.65 -33.66
C LEU A 20 -7.00 -13.49 -33.18
N ILE A 21 -6.81 -14.80 -32.97
CA ILE A 21 -7.82 -15.67 -32.35
C ILE A 21 -8.01 -15.28 -30.88
N PHE A 22 -6.93 -15.00 -30.13
CA PHE A 22 -7.00 -14.53 -28.73
C PHE A 22 -7.74 -13.19 -28.61
N LEU A 23 -7.56 -12.27 -29.58
CA LEU A 23 -8.27 -10.99 -29.64
C LEU A 23 -9.75 -11.07 -30.07
N SER A 24 -10.24 -12.24 -30.52
CA SER A 24 -11.59 -12.38 -31.09
C SER A 24 -12.67 -12.91 -30.13
N VAL A 25 -12.32 -13.15 -28.86
CA VAL A 25 -13.25 -13.68 -27.84
C VAL A 25 -13.77 -12.60 -26.89
N PHE A 26 -14.13 -11.43 -27.43
CA PHE A 26 -15.00 -10.48 -26.72
C PHE A 26 -16.46 -10.89 -26.89
N LYS A 27 -16.94 -11.75 -25.99
CA LYS A 27 -18.37 -12.06 -25.88
C LYS A 27 -19.12 -10.90 -25.22
N ILE A 28 -20.40 -10.81 -25.60
CA ILE A 28 -21.44 -9.99 -25.00
C ILE A 28 -21.41 -10.13 -23.48
N SER A 29 -21.25 -9.02 -22.75
CA SER A 29 -21.55 -8.96 -21.32
C SER A 29 -23.03 -9.29 -21.11
N ALA A 30 -23.30 -10.30 -20.29
CA ALA A 30 -24.59 -10.44 -19.64
C ALA A 30 -24.70 -9.38 -18.52
N GLN A 31 -25.72 -9.48 -17.68
CA GLN A 31 -25.78 -8.66 -16.47
C GLN A 31 -24.79 -9.23 -15.46
N ASP A 32 -23.60 -8.65 -15.37
CA ASP A 32 -22.55 -9.08 -14.45
C ASP A 32 -23.04 -8.96 -13.00
N GLU A 33 -23.06 -10.07 -12.25
CA GLU A 33 -23.14 -10.01 -10.79
C GLU A 33 -21.89 -9.25 -10.29
N VAL A 34 -22.06 -8.14 -9.57
CA VAL A 34 -20.95 -7.32 -9.06
C VAL A 34 -20.28 -8.04 -7.88
N ARG A 35 -19.48 -9.05 -8.19
CA ARG A 35 -18.69 -9.84 -7.24
C ARG A 35 -17.42 -9.08 -6.90
N LEU A 36 -17.39 -8.49 -5.69
CA LEU A 36 -16.25 -7.74 -5.18
C LEU A 36 -14.95 -8.57 -5.25
N PRO A 37 -13.83 -8.01 -5.75
CA PRO A 37 -12.57 -8.76 -5.85
C PRO A 37 -12.02 -9.13 -4.48
N ALA A 38 -11.37 -10.30 -4.40
CA ALA A 38 -10.78 -10.86 -3.19
C ALA A 38 -9.48 -10.13 -2.77
N ASP A 39 -9.60 -8.87 -2.38
CA ASP A 39 -8.56 -8.03 -1.79
C ASP A 39 -8.04 -8.63 -0.47
N LEU A 40 -6.81 -9.16 -0.49
CA LEU A 40 -6.16 -9.81 0.66
C LEU A 40 -5.70 -8.84 1.77
N ARG A 41 -5.85 -7.51 1.57
CA ARG A 41 -5.48 -6.42 2.50
C ARG A 41 -4.08 -6.57 3.11
N GLN A 42 -3.13 -6.82 2.22
CA GLN A 42 -1.73 -7.07 2.53
C GLN A 42 -0.83 -6.00 1.89
N HIS A 43 0.05 -5.39 2.68
CA HIS A 43 1.00 -4.36 2.23
C HIS A 43 2.20 -4.17 3.16
N ASN A 44 2.05 -4.51 4.45
CA ASN A 44 3.14 -4.48 5.44
C ASN A 44 4.15 -5.65 5.30
N LEU A 45 3.83 -6.66 4.47
CA LEU A 45 4.61 -7.89 4.30
C LEU A 45 5.88 -7.68 3.45
N THR A 46 6.98 -7.26 4.09
CA THR A 46 8.24 -6.94 3.38
C THR A 46 9.46 -7.77 3.77
N SER A 47 9.34 -8.62 4.80
CA SER A 47 10.28 -9.72 5.08
C SER A 47 9.53 -11.05 4.98
N TYR A 48 9.02 -11.56 6.10
CA TYR A 48 8.25 -12.81 6.15
C TYR A 48 6.90 -12.67 5.43
N ASN A 49 6.49 -13.73 4.73
CA ASN A 49 5.25 -13.81 3.93
C ASN A 49 5.09 -12.75 2.83
N SER A 50 6.17 -12.02 2.50
CA SER A 50 6.23 -11.07 1.39
C SER A 50 6.02 -11.69 0.01
N SER A 51 6.10 -13.02 -0.11
CA SER A 51 5.63 -13.76 -1.29
C SER A 51 4.15 -13.51 -1.63
N LEU A 52 3.33 -13.13 -0.65
CA LEU A 52 1.94 -12.74 -0.85
C LEU A 52 1.82 -11.38 -1.56
N PHE A 53 2.76 -10.46 -1.29
CA PHE A 53 2.86 -9.15 -1.94
C PHE A 53 3.46 -9.24 -3.34
N ASN A 54 4.54 -9.99 -3.52
CA ASN A 54 5.06 -10.30 -4.85
C ASN A 54 5.67 -11.71 -4.85
N PRO A 55 5.24 -12.62 -5.75
CA PRO A 55 5.71 -14.00 -5.75
C PRO A 55 7.23 -14.15 -5.93
N VAL A 56 7.94 -13.14 -6.43
CA VAL A 56 9.42 -13.15 -6.54
C VAL A 56 10.13 -13.05 -5.20
N PHE A 57 9.49 -12.49 -4.17
CA PHE A 57 10.09 -12.25 -2.85
C PHE A 57 10.34 -13.55 -2.03
N THR A 58 9.92 -14.70 -2.56
CA THR A 58 10.34 -16.03 -2.09
C THR A 58 11.80 -16.36 -2.42
N LEU A 59 12.49 -15.57 -3.25
CA LEU A 59 13.92 -15.77 -3.54
C LEU A 59 14.82 -15.22 -2.43
N ASP A 60 14.46 -14.07 -1.87
CA ASP A 60 15.30 -13.22 -1.02
C ASP A 60 14.63 -12.83 0.32
N ARG A 61 13.45 -12.19 0.29
CA ARG A 61 12.88 -11.49 1.46
C ARG A 61 12.27 -12.42 2.50
N ASN A 62 11.68 -13.53 2.07
CA ASN A 62 10.94 -14.47 2.93
C ASN A 62 11.78 -15.21 3.97
N ASP A 63 13.12 -15.07 3.98
CA ASP A 63 14.06 -16.04 4.56
C ASP A 63 13.71 -17.48 4.12
N PRO A 64 13.99 -17.90 2.87
CA PRO A 64 13.75 -19.28 2.44
C PRO A 64 14.44 -20.30 3.33
N GLU A 65 13.94 -21.54 3.34
CA GLU A 65 14.21 -22.53 4.38
C GLU A 65 13.50 -22.17 5.70
N SER A 66 12.33 -21.52 5.63
CA SER A 66 11.51 -21.17 6.81
C SER A 66 10.04 -21.54 6.69
N ILE A 67 9.40 -21.71 7.84
CA ILE A 67 7.94 -21.68 8.01
C ILE A 67 7.59 -20.31 8.59
N ALA A 68 6.61 -19.60 8.01
CA ALA A 68 6.18 -18.28 8.45
C ALA A 68 4.65 -18.20 8.58
N VAL A 69 4.18 -17.72 9.73
CA VAL A 69 2.79 -17.43 10.02
C VAL A 69 2.60 -15.92 10.03
N TRP A 70 1.62 -15.44 9.27
CA TRP A 70 1.08 -14.09 9.38
C TRP A 70 -0.39 -14.19 9.73
N THR A 71 -0.85 -13.32 10.62
CA THR A 71 -2.27 -13.12 10.83
C THR A 71 -2.56 -11.65 11.12
N ARG A 72 -3.67 -11.15 10.56
CA ARG A 72 -4.07 -9.75 10.59
C ARG A 72 -5.53 -9.65 11.01
N TRP A 73 -5.80 -8.84 12.02
CA TRP A 73 -7.14 -8.46 12.49
C TRP A 73 -7.35 -6.98 12.23
N GLN A 74 -8.52 -6.60 11.72
CA GLN A 74 -8.81 -5.23 11.31
C GLN A 74 -10.07 -4.73 12.02
N TRP A 75 -10.03 -3.51 12.55
CA TRP A 75 -11.21 -2.72 12.90
C TRP A 75 -12.20 -3.37 13.90
N GLN A 76 -11.70 -4.22 14.80
CA GLN A 76 -12.47 -5.24 15.55
C GLN A 76 -13.59 -4.68 16.44
N ASP A 77 -14.82 -4.72 15.95
CA ASP A 77 -16.09 -4.62 16.67
C ASP A 77 -16.63 -6.02 17.04
N ILE A 78 -17.88 -6.09 17.51
CA ILE A 78 -18.60 -7.35 17.74
C ILE A 78 -19.29 -7.78 16.43
N ASP A 79 -18.85 -8.93 15.90
CA ASP A 79 -19.23 -9.63 14.66
C ASP A 79 -18.62 -9.15 13.32
N ALA A 80 -18.41 -10.15 12.45
CA ALA A 80 -18.11 -10.06 11.00
C ALA A 80 -16.79 -9.38 10.54
N ASP A 81 -15.95 -8.82 11.41
CA ASP A 81 -14.79 -8.04 10.95
C ASP A 81 -13.71 -8.80 10.14
N PRO A 82 -12.96 -8.10 9.26
CA PRO A 82 -12.02 -8.73 8.33
C PRO A 82 -10.77 -9.27 9.03
N THR A 83 -10.49 -10.55 8.81
CA THR A 83 -9.38 -11.27 9.43
C THR A 83 -8.64 -12.15 8.42
N THR A 84 -7.33 -12.25 8.54
CA THR A 84 -6.51 -13.12 7.68
C THR A 84 -5.61 -14.01 8.53
N LEU A 85 -5.46 -15.26 8.12
CA LEU A 85 -4.43 -16.20 8.58
C LEU A 85 -3.73 -16.78 7.33
N TYR A 86 -2.40 -16.73 7.32
CA TYR A 86 -1.57 -17.23 6.24
C TYR A 86 -0.37 -17.98 6.81
N VAL A 87 -0.29 -19.28 6.54
CA VAL A 87 0.75 -20.19 7.05
C VAL A 87 1.51 -20.75 5.86
N ASN A 88 2.77 -20.34 5.71
CA ASN A 88 3.59 -20.54 4.52
C ASN A 88 4.87 -21.32 4.85
N TYR A 89 5.28 -22.21 3.96
CA TYR A 89 6.60 -22.81 3.95
C TYR A 89 7.34 -22.41 2.67
N SER A 90 8.52 -21.82 2.80
CA SER A 90 9.33 -21.33 1.68
C SER A 90 10.69 -22.02 1.60
N ARG A 91 11.17 -22.29 0.38
CA ARG A 91 12.43 -23.02 0.14
C ARG A 91 13.07 -22.69 -1.21
N LYS A 92 14.38 -22.49 -1.24
CA LYS A 92 15.22 -22.50 -2.45
C LYS A 92 15.38 -23.92 -2.98
N LEU A 93 15.07 -24.11 -4.27
CA LEU A 93 15.39 -25.33 -5.01
C LEU A 93 16.85 -25.31 -5.50
N ASN A 94 17.37 -24.11 -5.77
CA ASN A 94 18.75 -23.80 -6.15
C ASN A 94 18.95 -22.28 -6.02
N GLU A 95 20.17 -21.80 -6.25
CA GLU A 95 20.56 -20.37 -6.24
C GLU A 95 19.64 -19.46 -7.08
N LYS A 96 18.97 -20.00 -8.10
CA LYS A 96 18.22 -19.24 -9.10
C LYS A 96 16.71 -19.53 -9.07
N SER A 97 16.21 -20.35 -8.15
CA SER A 97 14.76 -20.65 -8.07
C SER A 97 14.31 -21.07 -6.67
N ALA A 98 13.15 -20.56 -6.26
CA ALA A 98 12.49 -20.90 -5.01
C ALA A 98 11.04 -21.35 -5.24
N VAL A 99 10.50 -22.06 -4.25
CA VAL A 99 9.11 -22.46 -4.14
C VAL A 99 8.55 -22.06 -2.79
N GLY A 100 7.24 -21.87 -2.74
CA GLY A 100 6.48 -21.79 -1.49
C GLY A 100 5.21 -22.63 -1.58
N ALA A 101 4.76 -23.11 -0.43
CA ALA A 101 3.45 -23.72 -0.27
C ALA A 101 2.82 -23.17 1.00
N ALA A 102 1.62 -22.60 0.88
CA ALA A 102 0.91 -21.98 1.99
C ALA A 102 -0.53 -22.49 2.11
N PHE A 103 -1.04 -22.50 3.34
CA PHE A 103 -2.46 -22.51 3.66
C PHE A 103 -2.90 -21.08 3.98
N PHE A 104 -4.13 -20.72 3.60
CA PHE A 104 -4.72 -19.45 3.99
C PHE A 104 -6.21 -19.56 4.31
N GLN A 105 -6.63 -18.72 5.25
CA GLN A 105 -8.02 -18.45 5.58
C GLN A 105 -8.19 -16.93 5.68
N HIS A 106 -9.14 -16.36 4.96
CA HIS A 106 -9.31 -14.91 4.85
C HIS A 106 -10.80 -14.55 4.89
N ASN A 107 -11.23 -13.86 5.95
CA ASN A 107 -12.51 -13.18 6.01
C ASN A 107 -12.39 -11.79 5.38
N THR A 108 -13.15 -11.53 4.32
CA THR A 108 -13.29 -10.19 3.73
C THR A 108 -14.24 -9.28 4.50
N GLY A 109 -15.08 -9.87 5.37
CA GLY A 109 -16.27 -9.29 5.99
C GLY A 109 -17.58 -9.72 5.34
N ILE A 110 -17.53 -10.28 4.12
CA ILE A 110 -18.69 -10.76 3.34
C ILE A 110 -18.52 -12.25 2.98
N PHE A 111 -17.29 -12.67 2.72
CA PHE A 111 -16.92 -14.03 2.37
C PHE A 111 -15.73 -14.54 3.19
N PHE A 112 -15.79 -15.80 3.61
CA PHE A 112 -14.63 -16.60 4.00
C PHE A 112 -14.03 -17.29 2.78
N ASN A 113 -12.77 -16.96 2.47
CA ASN A 113 -11.96 -17.65 1.48
C ASN A 113 -10.98 -18.58 2.19
N THR A 114 -11.12 -19.90 2.02
CA THR A 114 -10.25 -20.90 2.66
C THR A 114 -9.60 -21.80 1.61
N GLY A 115 -8.28 -21.95 1.65
CA GLY A 115 -7.59 -22.71 0.63
C GLY A 115 -6.07 -22.76 0.75
N GLY A 116 -5.42 -23.10 -0.36
CA GLY A 116 -3.97 -23.20 -0.48
C GLY A 116 -3.40 -22.27 -1.54
N VAL A 117 -2.10 -21.97 -1.40
CA VAL A 117 -1.32 -21.19 -2.38
C VAL A 117 -0.05 -21.95 -2.72
N LEU A 118 0.21 -22.13 -4.02
CA LEU A 118 1.51 -22.58 -4.52
C LEU A 118 2.26 -21.39 -5.10
N ASN A 119 3.48 -21.16 -4.63
CA ASN A 119 4.38 -20.13 -5.14
C ASN A 119 5.54 -20.78 -5.91
N TYR A 120 5.90 -20.18 -7.04
CA TYR A 120 7.17 -20.45 -7.72
C TYR A 120 7.80 -19.15 -8.20
N SER A 121 9.11 -19.01 -8.01
CA SER A 121 9.88 -17.87 -8.50
C SER A 121 11.26 -18.27 -8.98
N ARG A 122 11.77 -17.51 -9.95
CA ARG A 122 13.05 -17.75 -10.63
C ARG A 122 13.73 -16.43 -10.99
N GLN A 123 15.04 -16.36 -10.77
CA GLN A 123 15.87 -15.25 -11.22
C GLN A 123 16.73 -15.60 -12.45
N ILE A 124 16.96 -14.58 -13.26
CA ILE A 124 17.94 -14.50 -14.34
C ILE A 124 18.93 -13.40 -13.97
N GLN A 125 20.20 -13.78 -13.82
CA GLN A 125 21.31 -12.83 -13.73
C GLN A 125 21.69 -12.41 -15.15
N PHE A 126 21.75 -11.10 -15.44
CA PHE A 126 22.24 -10.58 -16.73
C PHE A 126 23.70 -10.10 -16.64
N SER A 127 24.04 -9.47 -15.51
CA SER A 127 25.40 -9.12 -15.07
C SER A 127 25.43 -9.17 -13.54
N GLU A 128 26.60 -9.03 -12.91
CA GLU A 128 26.70 -8.98 -11.44
C GLU A 128 25.74 -7.95 -10.81
N SER A 129 25.68 -6.75 -11.39
CA SER A 129 24.78 -5.68 -10.94
C SER A 129 23.30 -5.86 -11.34
N VAL A 130 22.95 -6.66 -12.35
CA VAL A 130 21.58 -6.67 -12.93
C VAL A 130 20.90 -8.03 -12.86
N ARG A 131 19.76 -8.08 -12.16
CA ARG A 131 18.91 -9.27 -11.97
C ARG A 131 17.48 -9.02 -12.41
N LEU A 132 16.89 -9.98 -13.11
CA LEU A 132 15.46 -10.04 -13.39
C LEU A 132 14.87 -11.30 -12.75
N ALA A 133 13.96 -11.13 -11.80
CA ALA A 133 13.17 -12.22 -11.24
C ALA A 133 11.73 -12.18 -11.79
N TYR A 134 11.13 -13.37 -11.91
CA TYR A 134 9.72 -13.55 -12.22
C TYR A 134 9.17 -14.76 -11.46
N GLY A 135 7.86 -14.77 -11.22
CA GLY A 135 7.19 -15.82 -10.48
C GLY A 135 5.67 -15.69 -10.53
N PHE A 136 5.00 -16.59 -9.85
CA PHE A 136 3.56 -16.55 -9.65
C PHE A 136 3.16 -17.18 -8.31
N ASN A 137 2.05 -16.69 -7.77
CA ASN A 137 1.23 -17.43 -6.82
C ASN A 137 0.06 -18.06 -7.60
N LEU A 138 -0.30 -19.29 -7.23
CA LEU A 138 -1.50 -19.98 -7.71
C LEU A 138 -2.33 -20.35 -6.47
N PHE A 139 -3.41 -19.62 -6.26
CA PHE A 139 -4.37 -19.84 -5.19
C PHE A 139 -5.44 -20.82 -5.66
N GLY A 140 -5.78 -21.80 -4.82
CA GLY A 140 -6.95 -22.67 -5.00
C GLY A 140 -7.73 -22.68 -3.69
N PHE A 141 -8.95 -22.13 -3.70
CA PHE A 141 -9.73 -21.90 -2.49
C PHE A 141 -11.22 -22.09 -2.71
N VAL A 142 -11.93 -22.34 -1.60
CA VAL A 142 -13.39 -22.29 -1.55
C VAL A 142 -13.79 -20.94 -0.97
N GLN A 143 -14.73 -20.26 -1.62
CA GLN A 143 -15.36 -19.03 -1.18
C GLN A 143 -16.76 -19.33 -0.65
N GLU A 144 -17.02 -18.94 0.59
CA GLU A 144 -18.25 -19.20 1.34
C GLU A 144 -18.76 -17.87 1.95
N LEU A 145 -20.08 -17.69 2.11
CA LEU A 145 -20.62 -16.48 2.75
C LEU A 145 -20.23 -16.42 4.24
N ALA A 146 -19.78 -15.25 4.70
CA ALA A 146 -19.29 -15.06 6.07
C ALA A 146 -20.43 -14.94 7.11
N ASP A 147 -21.62 -14.55 6.67
CA ASP A 147 -22.82 -14.49 7.51
C ASP A 147 -23.99 -15.21 6.81
N THR A 148 -24.53 -16.22 7.47
CA THR A 148 -25.68 -17.02 7.00
C THR A 148 -27.00 -16.64 7.68
N ARG A 149 -27.02 -15.57 8.49
CA ARG A 149 -28.24 -15.07 9.19
C ARG A 149 -29.22 -14.34 8.26
N PHE A 150 -28.83 -14.07 7.02
CA PHE A 150 -29.73 -13.62 5.96
C PHE A 150 -30.54 -14.80 5.42
N GLU A 151 -31.63 -15.16 6.11
CA GLU A 151 -32.64 -16.07 5.55
C GLU A 151 -33.30 -15.44 4.32
N GLU A 152 -33.55 -16.23 3.27
CA GLU A 152 -34.33 -15.79 2.11
C GLU A 152 -35.79 -15.55 2.52
N ASP A 153 -36.22 -14.29 2.65
CA ASP A 153 -37.65 -13.97 2.73
C ASP A 153 -38.30 -14.31 1.38
N SER A 154 -39.00 -15.45 1.35
CA SER A 154 -39.77 -15.95 0.21
C SER A 154 -40.80 -14.95 -0.38
N GLN A 155 -41.11 -13.85 0.30
CA GLN A 155 -41.98 -12.77 -0.21
C GLN A 155 -41.20 -11.64 -0.91
N LEU A 156 -39.89 -11.56 -0.72
CA LEU A 156 -38.98 -10.60 -1.33
C LEU A 156 -37.98 -11.34 -2.22
N PRO A 157 -38.24 -11.50 -3.55
CA PRO A 157 -37.32 -12.14 -4.48
C PRO A 157 -36.13 -11.22 -4.79
N LEU A 158 -35.28 -11.01 -3.80
CA LEU A 158 -33.93 -10.50 -3.96
C LEU A 158 -33.11 -11.55 -4.72
N PRO A 159 -32.30 -11.19 -5.73
CA PRO A 159 -31.41 -12.11 -6.42
C PRO A 159 -30.16 -12.38 -5.56
N VAL A 160 -30.36 -12.95 -4.37
CA VAL A 160 -29.29 -13.48 -3.53
C VAL A 160 -29.00 -14.89 -4.03
N SER A 161 -28.08 -15.03 -4.99
CA SER A 161 -27.61 -16.33 -5.47
C SER A 161 -27.20 -17.20 -4.27
N GLY A 162 -28.04 -18.20 -3.94
CA GLY A 162 -28.18 -18.73 -2.59
C GLY A 162 -26.92 -19.33 -1.95
N THR A 163 -26.94 -19.54 -0.63
CA THR A 163 -25.78 -19.94 0.20
C THR A 163 -25.08 -21.21 -0.30
N THR A 164 -24.08 -21.05 -1.15
CA THR A 164 -23.44 -22.15 -1.90
C THR A 164 -21.99 -21.83 -2.22
N ASN A 165 -21.14 -22.83 -2.01
CA ASN A 165 -19.70 -22.63 -1.87
C ASN A 165 -19.04 -22.72 -3.27
N ASP A 166 -18.36 -21.66 -3.68
CA ASP A 166 -17.73 -21.56 -5.00
C ASP A 166 -16.24 -21.92 -4.91
N PHE A 167 -15.79 -22.93 -5.67
CA PHE A 167 -14.36 -23.24 -5.78
C PHE A 167 -13.71 -22.38 -6.88
N ILE A 168 -12.66 -21.65 -6.50
CA ILE A 168 -11.97 -20.68 -7.34
C ILE A 168 -10.50 -21.03 -7.45
N LEU A 169 -9.97 -20.98 -8.68
CA LEU A 169 -8.55 -21.03 -8.97
C LEU A 169 -8.10 -19.67 -9.50
N GLN A 170 -7.09 -19.07 -8.88
CA GLN A 170 -6.64 -17.70 -9.13
C GLN A 170 -5.12 -17.64 -9.31
N TRP A 171 -4.67 -17.04 -10.41
CA TRP A 171 -3.27 -16.95 -10.81
C TRP A 171 -2.78 -15.50 -10.76
N ALA A 172 -1.68 -15.32 -10.05
CA ALA A 172 -1.19 -14.03 -9.57
C ALA A 172 0.31 -13.89 -9.89
N PRO A 173 0.66 -13.44 -11.10
CA PRO A 173 2.06 -13.31 -11.52
C PRO A 173 2.72 -12.06 -10.91
N GLY A 174 4.05 -12.10 -10.84
CA GLY A 174 4.87 -10.96 -10.46
C GLY A 174 6.28 -11.05 -11.04
N ALA A 175 6.93 -9.89 -11.12
CA ALA A 175 8.30 -9.72 -11.60
C ALA A 175 9.02 -8.62 -10.82
N SER A 176 10.35 -8.67 -10.79
CA SER A 176 11.18 -7.57 -10.31
C SER A 176 12.48 -7.45 -11.09
N LEU A 177 12.85 -6.22 -11.42
CA LEU A 177 14.15 -5.82 -11.94
C LEU A 177 14.94 -5.19 -10.80
N SER A 178 16.07 -5.80 -10.44
CA SER A 178 17.03 -5.24 -9.49
C SER A 178 18.27 -4.78 -10.24
N VAL A 179 18.68 -3.54 -9.98
CA VAL A 179 19.91 -2.93 -10.46
C VAL A 179 20.68 -2.48 -9.22
N GLU A 180 21.77 -3.19 -8.93
CA GLU A 180 22.52 -3.10 -7.67
C GLU A 180 21.56 -3.24 -6.48
N ARG A 181 21.50 -2.20 -5.64
CA ARG A 181 20.69 -2.10 -4.42
C ARG A 181 19.27 -1.56 -4.67
N LEU A 182 18.97 -1.05 -5.87
CA LEU A 182 17.63 -0.63 -6.28
C LEU A 182 16.83 -1.83 -6.81
N THR A 183 15.60 -2.01 -6.33
CA THR A 183 14.67 -3.02 -6.86
C THR A 183 13.34 -2.37 -7.24
N LEU A 184 12.97 -2.47 -8.51
CA LEU A 184 11.63 -2.16 -9.02
C LEU A 184 10.87 -3.48 -9.20
N SER A 185 9.65 -3.56 -8.69
CA SER A 185 8.83 -4.77 -8.73
C SER A 185 7.38 -4.47 -9.10
N MET A 186 6.72 -5.44 -9.71
CA MET A 186 5.31 -5.40 -10.09
C MET A 186 4.66 -6.77 -9.91
N ALA A 187 3.37 -6.79 -9.56
CA ALA A 187 2.56 -8.00 -9.43
C ALA A 187 1.08 -7.71 -9.68
N SER A 188 0.27 -8.76 -9.83
CA SER A 188 -1.19 -8.68 -9.79
C SER A 188 -1.72 -9.82 -8.92
N GLU A 189 -2.72 -9.53 -8.07
CA GLU A 189 -3.24 -10.50 -7.10
C GLU A 189 -4.21 -11.51 -7.73
N ASN A 190 -4.92 -11.12 -8.80
CA ASN A 190 -6.01 -11.91 -9.39
C ASN A 190 -6.07 -11.85 -10.92
N LEU A 191 -4.94 -11.62 -11.61
CA LEU A 191 -4.89 -11.36 -13.06
C LEU A 191 -5.73 -12.32 -13.91
N ILE A 192 -5.70 -13.61 -13.57
CA ILE A 192 -6.60 -14.61 -14.12
C ILE A 192 -7.24 -15.34 -12.94
N ASP A 193 -8.56 -15.48 -12.95
CA ASP A 193 -9.32 -16.30 -12.03
C ASP A 193 -10.37 -17.13 -12.77
N TYR A 194 -10.74 -18.27 -12.21
CA TYR A 194 -11.80 -19.12 -12.75
C TYR A 194 -12.63 -19.72 -11.62
N ASN A 195 -13.93 -19.45 -11.67
CA ASN A 195 -14.91 -20.00 -10.76
C ASN A 195 -15.48 -21.29 -11.37
N PHE A 196 -15.19 -22.44 -10.77
CA PHE A 196 -15.58 -23.75 -11.33
C PHE A 196 -17.09 -24.01 -11.29
N ARG A 197 -17.84 -23.25 -10.50
CA ARG A 197 -19.28 -23.43 -10.30
C ARG A 197 -20.10 -22.53 -11.22
N ALA A 198 -19.77 -21.24 -11.30
CA ALA A 198 -20.31 -20.31 -12.29
C ALA A 198 -19.80 -20.62 -13.71
N LYS A 199 -18.61 -21.24 -13.82
CA LYS A 199 -17.90 -21.67 -15.05
C LYS A 199 -17.33 -20.52 -15.90
N GLU A 200 -17.07 -19.38 -15.26
CA GLU A 200 -16.57 -18.14 -15.84
C GLU A 200 -15.45 -17.52 -14.98
N SER A 201 -14.98 -16.32 -15.32
CA SER A 201 -13.99 -15.60 -14.48
C SER A 201 -14.65 -15.22 -13.14
N ASN A 202 -13.92 -15.31 -12.04
CA ASN A 202 -14.48 -14.96 -10.73
C ASN A 202 -14.58 -13.43 -10.52
N THR A 203 -13.70 -12.65 -11.14
CA THR A 203 -13.85 -11.18 -11.22
C THR A 203 -13.74 -10.69 -12.66
N PRO A 204 -14.48 -9.63 -13.05
CA PRO A 204 -14.35 -8.97 -14.34
C PRO A 204 -12.93 -8.55 -14.70
N ALA A 205 -12.67 -8.32 -15.99
CA ALA A 205 -11.40 -7.76 -16.47
C ALA A 205 -11.13 -6.32 -15.98
N ALA A 206 -12.17 -5.60 -15.56
CA ALA A 206 -12.04 -4.32 -14.86
C ALA A 206 -11.56 -4.48 -13.41
N ASP A 207 -11.82 -5.63 -12.79
CA ASP A 207 -11.71 -5.86 -11.34
C ASP A 207 -10.40 -6.60 -10.99
N LYS A 208 -9.33 -6.30 -11.73
CA LYS A 208 -7.99 -6.86 -11.56
C LYS A 208 -7.11 -5.92 -10.75
N ILE A 209 -6.60 -6.41 -9.62
CA ILE A 209 -5.75 -5.69 -8.68
C ILE A 209 -4.30 -5.73 -9.18
N PHE A 210 -3.64 -4.58 -9.20
CA PHE A 210 -2.23 -4.45 -9.58
C PHE A 210 -1.42 -3.78 -8.47
N MET A 211 -0.19 -4.22 -8.30
CA MET A 211 0.78 -3.67 -7.35
C MET A 211 2.08 -3.33 -8.06
N GLY A 212 2.67 -2.20 -7.70
CA GLY A 212 4.04 -1.83 -8.03
C GLY A 212 4.75 -1.36 -6.77
N MET A 213 6.02 -1.76 -6.57
CA MET A 213 6.84 -1.29 -5.45
C MET A 213 8.28 -1.09 -5.89
N MET A 214 8.83 0.07 -5.55
CA MET A 214 10.24 0.42 -5.67
C MET A 214 10.86 0.42 -4.26
N SER A 215 11.98 -0.26 -4.06
CA SER A 215 12.75 -0.21 -2.80
C SER A 215 14.24 -0.06 -3.06
N TYR A 216 14.95 0.63 -2.18
CA TYR A 216 16.42 0.69 -2.20
C TYR A 216 16.97 0.13 -0.88
N ASP A 217 18.02 -0.68 -0.97
CA ASP A 217 18.61 -1.38 0.15
C ASP A 217 19.90 -0.68 0.62
N PHE A 218 19.90 -0.11 1.82
CA PHE A 218 21.07 0.49 2.47
C PHE A 218 21.67 -0.49 3.48
N PRO A 219 22.74 -1.25 3.14
CA PRO A 219 23.52 -1.96 4.15
C PRO A 219 24.23 -0.94 5.05
N LEU A 220 24.33 -1.24 6.35
CA LEU A 220 24.99 -0.40 7.34
C LEU A 220 25.39 -1.24 8.56
N ASN A 221 26.22 -0.69 9.46
CA ASN A 221 26.60 -1.37 10.71
C ASN A 221 26.08 -0.61 11.93
N ILE A 222 25.35 -1.32 12.81
CA ILE A 222 24.89 -0.82 14.12
C ILE A 222 25.81 -1.42 15.18
N GLY A 223 26.88 -0.70 15.50
CA GLY A 223 28.04 -1.25 16.20
C GLY A 223 28.54 -2.53 15.51
N LYS A 224 28.80 -3.58 16.31
CA LYS A 224 29.35 -4.88 15.84
C LYS A 224 28.28 -5.80 15.19
N GLN A 225 27.24 -5.23 14.54
CA GLN A 225 26.15 -5.97 13.88
C GLN A 225 25.79 -5.40 12.51
N LYS A 226 25.85 -6.24 11.47
CA LYS A 226 25.28 -5.96 10.14
C LYS A 226 23.78 -5.63 10.24
N ALA A 227 23.38 -4.57 9.56
CA ALA A 227 22.01 -4.10 9.46
C ALA A 227 21.67 -3.71 8.01
N LEU A 228 20.38 -3.59 7.74
CA LEU A 228 19.81 -3.19 6.47
C LEU A 228 18.66 -2.21 6.72
N ILE A 229 18.71 -1.04 6.10
CA ILE A 229 17.57 -0.11 5.99
C ILE A 229 17.02 -0.17 4.57
N ARG A 230 15.73 -0.49 4.44
CA ARG A 230 15.01 -0.61 3.15
C ARG A 230 13.82 0.35 3.10
N PRO A 231 14.00 1.63 2.73
CA PRO A 231 12.91 2.47 2.26
C PRO A 231 12.28 1.89 0.99
N SER A 232 10.96 1.89 0.96
CA SER A 232 10.11 1.35 -0.10
C SER A 232 8.94 2.31 -0.35
N LEU A 233 8.61 2.52 -1.62
CA LEU A 233 7.40 3.21 -2.09
C LEU A 233 6.58 2.19 -2.88
N TYR A 234 5.29 2.06 -2.58
CA TYR A 234 4.37 1.21 -3.32
C TYR A 234 3.11 1.94 -3.77
N LEU A 235 2.55 1.42 -4.86
CA LEU A 235 1.27 1.77 -5.46
C LEU A 235 0.45 0.46 -5.60
N ARG A 236 -0.78 0.44 -5.09
CA ARG A 236 -1.73 -0.66 -5.23
C ARG A 236 -3.03 -0.12 -5.81
N THR A 237 -3.35 -0.56 -7.02
CA THR A 237 -4.57 -0.18 -7.73
C THR A 237 -5.64 -1.23 -7.44
N ILE A 238 -6.66 -0.85 -6.67
CA ILE A 238 -7.87 -1.65 -6.47
C ILE A 238 -8.99 -0.97 -7.27
N PRO A 239 -9.64 -1.68 -8.21
CA PRO A 239 -10.76 -1.15 -8.97
C PRO A 239 -11.91 -0.64 -8.10
N GLN A 240 -12.67 0.32 -8.64
CA GLN A 240 -13.71 1.12 -7.97
C GLN A 240 -13.27 1.89 -6.71
N GLN A 241 -12.03 1.76 -6.24
CA GLN A 241 -11.45 2.48 -5.11
C GLN A 241 -10.46 3.57 -5.57
N GLN A 242 -10.00 4.40 -4.63
CA GLN A 242 -8.86 5.28 -4.88
C GLN A 242 -7.55 4.48 -4.85
N ASN A 243 -6.59 4.85 -5.71
CA ASN A 243 -5.27 4.25 -5.74
C ASN A 243 -4.60 4.33 -4.35
N GLN A 244 -4.23 3.19 -3.80
CA GLN A 244 -3.52 3.12 -2.53
C GLN A 244 -2.03 3.39 -2.78
N ILE A 245 -1.48 4.41 -2.12
CA ILE A 245 -0.07 4.77 -2.18
C ILE A 245 0.47 4.71 -0.76
N GLY A 246 1.58 4.01 -0.58
CA GLY A 246 2.23 3.89 0.71
C GLY A 246 3.75 3.92 0.66
N ILE A 247 4.33 4.43 1.74
CA ILE A 247 5.76 4.44 2.02
C ILE A 247 5.99 3.51 3.21
N LEU A 248 7.02 2.67 3.16
CA LEU A 248 7.46 1.84 4.27
C LEU A 248 8.98 1.90 4.38
N SER A 249 9.51 2.10 5.57
CA SER A 249 10.93 1.89 5.88
C SER A 249 11.07 0.71 6.83
N LEU A 250 11.87 -0.28 6.44
CA LEU A 250 12.22 -1.46 7.23
C LEU A 250 13.67 -1.36 7.67
N LEU A 251 13.93 -1.32 8.99
CA LEU A 251 15.23 -1.64 9.58
C LEU A 251 15.26 -3.13 9.93
N ARG A 252 16.30 -3.85 9.50
CA ARG A 252 16.47 -5.28 9.77
C ARG A 252 17.91 -5.61 10.18
N THR A 253 18.07 -6.41 11.22
CA THR A 253 19.33 -7.04 11.65
C THR A 253 19.14 -8.54 11.78
N THR A 254 20.20 -9.28 12.13
CA THR A 254 20.12 -10.71 12.44
C THR A 254 19.34 -11.01 13.73
N LYS A 255 19.18 -10.03 14.63
CA LYS A 255 18.53 -10.19 15.95
C LYS A 255 17.14 -9.55 16.05
N TYR A 256 16.86 -8.51 15.28
CA TYR A 256 15.60 -7.75 15.37
C TYR A 256 15.25 -7.05 14.05
N TRP A 257 13.99 -6.66 13.91
CA TRP A 257 13.51 -5.77 12.86
C TRP A 257 12.54 -4.74 13.43
N ALA A 258 12.46 -3.59 12.77
CA ALA A 258 11.51 -2.53 13.05
C ALA A 258 11.03 -1.93 11.72
N GLN A 259 9.76 -1.59 11.62
CA GLN A 259 9.18 -0.97 10.43
C GLN A 259 8.30 0.23 10.78
N LEU A 260 8.38 1.25 9.95
CA LEU A 260 7.57 2.46 10.01
C LEU A 260 6.98 2.71 8.62
N GLY A 261 5.67 2.92 8.54
CA GLY A 261 4.97 3.11 7.27
C GLY A 261 3.82 4.09 7.35
N TYR A 262 3.43 4.56 6.17
CA TYR A 262 2.23 5.35 5.95
C TYR A 262 1.56 4.92 4.64
N ASN A 263 0.24 4.78 4.66
CA ASN A 263 -0.58 4.50 3.49
C ASN A 263 -1.76 5.49 3.47
N ASN A 264 -2.11 6.02 2.30
CA ASN A 264 -3.18 7.02 2.17
C ASN A 264 -4.59 6.53 2.54
N PHE A 265 -4.84 5.21 2.52
CA PHE A 265 -6.08 4.58 2.97
C PHE A 265 -5.95 4.03 4.39
N TYR A 266 -4.95 3.19 4.67
CA TYR A 266 -4.78 2.48 5.95
C TYR A 266 -4.16 3.33 7.07
N GLY A 267 -3.50 4.44 6.76
CA GLY A 267 -2.88 5.34 7.72
C GLY A 267 -1.48 4.92 8.17
N VAL A 268 -1.15 5.14 9.45
CA VAL A 268 0.21 4.99 9.99
C VAL A 268 0.43 3.57 10.51
N GLY A 269 1.43 2.87 9.97
CA GLY A 269 1.86 1.55 10.41
C GLY A 269 3.16 1.61 11.23
N ILE A 270 3.19 0.96 12.40
CA ILE A 270 4.38 0.82 13.25
C ILE A 270 4.50 -0.65 13.67
N GLY A 271 5.66 -1.27 13.44
CA GLY A 271 5.88 -2.65 13.84
C GLY A 271 7.31 -2.96 14.24
N ALA A 272 7.50 -4.04 15.00
CA ALA A 272 8.81 -4.54 15.42
C ALA A 272 8.76 -6.04 15.75
N GLY A 273 9.92 -6.71 15.68
CA GLY A 273 10.06 -8.11 16.06
C GLY A 273 11.49 -8.52 16.40
N GLY A 274 11.62 -9.62 17.15
CA GLY A 274 12.89 -10.18 17.62
C GLY A 274 13.12 -11.60 17.12
N THR A 275 14.39 -11.94 16.85
CA THR A 275 14.86 -13.27 16.47
C THR A 275 15.53 -13.96 17.66
N PHE A 276 14.83 -14.90 18.27
CA PHE A 276 15.24 -15.69 19.42
C PHE A 276 15.93 -17.00 18.98
N LEU A 277 16.90 -17.46 19.79
CA LEU A 277 17.65 -18.71 19.56
C LEU A 277 18.32 -18.81 18.16
N LYS A 278 18.59 -17.65 17.53
CA LYS A 278 18.93 -17.47 16.10
C LYS A 278 17.96 -18.15 15.07
N LYS A 279 16.83 -18.71 15.49
CA LYS A 279 15.92 -19.50 14.62
C LYS A 279 14.48 -19.00 14.58
N PHE A 280 13.90 -18.68 15.73
CA PHE A 280 12.49 -18.27 15.84
C PHE A 280 12.39 -16.74 15.79
N ASN A 281 11.61 -16.17 14.88
CA ASN A 281 11.24 -14.75 14.89
C ASN A 281 9.79 -14.58 15.37
N LEU A 282 9.56 -13.56 16.18
CA LEU A 282 8.24 -13.11 16.62
C LEU A 282 8.21 -11.58 16.56
N GLY A 283 7.18 -11.01 15.94
CA GLY A 283 6.96 -9.58 15.90
C GLY A 283 5.50 -9.23 15.61
N ALA A 284 5.21 -7.94 15.69
CA ALA A 284 3.87 -7.41 15.50
C ALA A 284 3.88 -6.07 14.75
N VAL A 285 2.76 -5.72 14.15
CA VAL A 285 2.51 -4.43 13.49
C VAL A 285 1.16 -3.89 13.99
N PHE A 286 1.12 -2.60 14.33
CA PHE A 286 -0.11 -1.85 14.62
C PHE A 286 -0.30 -0.81 13.53
N GLU A 287 -1.55 -0.63 13.07
CA GLU A 287 -1.88 0.23 11.96
C GLU A 287 -3.10 1.11 12.29
N PHE A 288 -2.88 2.41 12.32
CA PHE A 288 -3.81 3.42 12.82
C PHE A 288 -4.46 4.17 11.64
N GLY A 289 -5.77 3.97 11.46
CA GLY A 289 -6.54 4.53 10.36
C GLY A 289 -6.53 6.06 10.35
N THR A 290 -6.09 6.67 9.24
CA THR A 290 -6.12 8.14 9.07
C THR A 290 -7.06 8.62 7.97
N SER A 291 -7.51 7.74 7.05
CA SER A 291 -8.45 8.12 6.00
C SER A 291 -9.88 8.24 6.54
N ALA A 292 -10.69 9.09 5.91
CA ALA A 292 -12.05 9.42 6.39
C ALA A 292 -13.02 8.22 6.43
N SER A 293 -12.66 7.08 5.83
CA SER A 293 -13.47 5.85 5.85
C SER A 293 -13.16 4.94 7.05
N ILE A 294 -12.01 5.09 7.71
CA ILE A 294 -11.56 4.22 8.81
C ILE A 294 -10.95 4.95 10.02
N ASN A 295 -10.91 6.28 10.02
CA ASN A 295 -10.39 7.08 11.14
C ASN A 295 -11.22 7.00 12.44
N SER A 296 -12.42 6.41 12.36
CA SER A 296 -13.31 6.08 13.48
C SER A 296 -13.35 4.60 13.83
N LYS A 297 -12.55 3.76 13.16
CA LYS A 297 -12.43 2.32 13.43
C LYS A 297 -11.19 2.02 14.27
N ASP A 298 -11.27 0.95 15.06
CA ASP A 298 -10.17 0.52 15.91
C ASP A 298 -8.91 0.12 15.11
N PRO A 299 -7.69 0.27 15.68
CA PRO A 299 -6.45 -0.04 14.99
C PRO A 299 -6.40 -1.48 14.46
N SER A 300 -5.82 -1.66 13.27
CA SER A 300 -5.54 -3.00 12.77
C SER A 300 -4.26 -3.54 13.42
N PHE A 301 -4.25 -4.84 13.72
CA PHE A 301 -3.14 -5.54 14.36
C PHE A 301 -2.69 -6.72 13.51
N GLU A 302 -1.38 -6.85 13.31
CA GLU A 302 -0.75 -7.98 12.65
C GLU A 302 0.21 -8.68 13.60
N LEU A 303 0.17 -10.02 13.61
CA LEU A 303 1.16 -10.87 14.27
C LEU A 303 1.95 -11.63 13.20
N VAL A 304 3.28 -11.57 13.30
CA VAL A 304 4.21 -12.26 12.40
C VAL A 304 5.09 -13.19 13.22
N MET A 305 5.13 -14.46 12.83
CA MET A 305 6.01 -15.47 13.41
C MET A 305 6.76 -16.19 12.30
N SER A 306 8.03 -16.54 12.50
CA SER A 306 8.72 -17.46 11.59
C SER A 306 9.69 -18.38 12.31
N TYR A 307 9.93 -19.55 11.73
CA TYR A 307 10.90 -20.53 12.21
C TYR A 307 11.84 -20.93 11.09
N PHE A 308 13.11 -20.57 11.23
CA PHE A 308 14.14 -20.84 10.23
C PHE A 308 14.75 -22.23 10.43
N LEU A 309 14.60 -23.09 9.42
CA LEU A 309 15.04 -24.49 9.44
C LEU A 309 16.53 -24.65 9.09
N GLY A 310 17.07 -23.79 8.21
CA GLY A 310 18.48 -23.77 7.79
C GLY A 310 19.48 -23.48 8.91
N LYS A 311 20.78 -23.37 8.59
CA LYS A 311 21.81 -23.02 9.57
C LYS A 311 21.69 -21.53 9.92
N PRO A 312 21.74 -21.13 11.21
CA PRO A 312 21.55 -19.73 11.60
C PRO A 312 22.40 -18.70 10.84
N ASP A 313 23.62 -19.07 10.46
CA ASP A 313 24.59 -18.19 9.82
C ASP A 313 24.36 -18.08 8.29
N GLU A 314 23.40 -18.83 7.73
CA GLU A 314 22.87 -18.66 6.36
C GLU A 314 21.87 -17.48 6.27
N ARG A 315 21.49 -16.87 7.41
CA ARG A 315 20.70 -15.63 7.47
C ARG A 315 21.58 -14.39 7.63
N ASP A 316 22.43 -14.14 6.64
CA ASP A 316 23.02 -12.82 6.47
C ASP A 316 22.03 -11.88 5.76
N VAL A 317 21.73 -10.74 6.40
CA VAL A 317 20.82 -9.72 5.87
C VAL A 317 21.40 -8.96 4.66
N THR A 318 22.72 -9.06 4.39
CA THR A 318 23.37 -8.40 3.24
C THR A 318 23.79 -9.36 2.12
N ALA A 319 23.71 -10.69 2.28
CA ALA A 319 24.27 -11.66 1.32
C ALA A 319 23.65 -11.62 -0.10
N VAL A 320 22.55 -10.88 -0.28
CA VAL A 320 21.95 -10.58 -1.59
C VAL A 320 22.84 -9.65 -2.45
N TYR A 321 23.85 -9.00 -1.86
CA TYR A 321 24.67 -7.96 -2.50
C TYR A 321 26.17 -8.27 -2.62
N GLY A 322 26.62 -9.46 -2.22
CA GLY A 322 28.03 -9.88 -2.35
C GLY A 322 28.94 -9.45 -1.19
N GLU A 323 30.25 -9.64 -1.39
CA GLU A 323 31.30 -9.23 -0.44
C GLU A 323 31.82 -7.81 -0.70
N ASP A 324 31.48 -7.21 -1.84
CA ASP A 324 31.82 -5.83 -2.26
C ASP A 324 31.01 -4.76 -1.50
N ILE A 325 30.97 -4.88 -0.17
CA ILE A 325 30.46 -3.85 0.73
C ILE A 325 31.63 -2.91 1.03
N GLU A 326 31.76 -1.84 0.24
CA GLU A 326 32.54 -0.67 0.68
C GLU A 326 32.00 -0.20 2.03
N GLU A 327 32.89 0.03 3.00
CA GLU A 327 32.52 0.36 4.38
C GLU A 327 31.91 1.77 4.49
N GLU A 328 30.59 1.89 4.34
CA GLU A 328 29.91 3.17 4.48
C GLU A 328 28.74 3.15 5.47
N VAL A 329 28.60 4.25 6.22
CA VAL A 329 27.62 4.49 7.28
C VAL A 329 27.67 3.46 8.44
N VAL A 330 28.74 3.55 9.24
CA VAL A 330 28.71 3.06 10.63
C VAL A 330 27.86 4.03 11.46
N ILE A 331 26.86 3.51 12.18
CA ILE A 331 26.14 4.26 13.22
C ILE A 331 26.52 3.66 14.57
N GLY A 332 27.41 4.34 15.28
CA GLY A 332 27.93 3.98 16.59
C GLY A 332 28.58 5.19 17.27
N ASP A 333 28.60 5.20 18.59
CA ASP A 333 29.04 6.35 19.38
C ASP A 333 30.55 6.57 19.27
N GLU A 334 30.97 7.81 18.98
CA GLU A 334 32.40 8.17 18.88
C GLU A 334 33.19 7.82 20.17
N GLU A 335 32.52 7.82 21.33
CA GLU A 335 33.15 7.55 22.62
C GLU A 335 33.61 6.09 22.77
N GLU A 336 32.86 5.10 22.23
CA GLU A 336 33.28 3.68 22.31
C GLU A 336 34.52 3.43 21.43
N ILE A 337 34.58 4.10 20.27
CA ILE A 337 35.75 4.06 19.38
C ILE A 337 36.95 4.77 20.01
N LYS A 338 36.77 5.93 20.67
CA LYS A 338 37.83 6.63 21.41
C LYS A 338 38.34 5.81 22.61
N GLU A 339 37.49 5.04 23.29
CA GLU A 339 37.92 4.12 24.36
C GLU A 339 38.69 2.90 23.84
N GLU A 340 38.22 2.23 22.77
CA GLU A 340 38.98 1.10 22.19
C GLU A 340 40.31 1.58 21.58
N LEU A 341 40.37 2.78 20.97
CA LEU A 341 41.61 3.39 20.48
C LEU A 341 42.59 3.74 21.61
N LYS A 342 42.14 4.36 22.72
CA LYS A 342 43.02 4.66 23.87
C LYS A 342 43.62 3.40 24.46
N LYS A 343 42.82 2.34 24.64
CA LYS A 343 43.32 1.05 25.16
C LYS A 343 44.32 0.41 24.19
N ALA A 344 44.16 0.62 22.87
CA ALA A 344 45.14 0.19 21.88
C ALA A 344 46.44 1.03 21.90
N GLU A 345 46.36 2.35 22.09
CA GLU A 345 47.54 3.22 22.26
C GLU A 345 48.30 2.92 23.57
N GLU A 346 47.59 2.65 24.66
CA GLU A 346 48.19 2.27 25.95
C GLU A 346 48.94 0.93 25.83
N LEU A 347 48.33 -0.11 25.24
CA LEU A 347 49.02 -1.39 24.98
C LEU A 347 50.16 -1.29 23.95
N ALA A 348 50.11 -0.34 23.01
CA ALA A 348 51.18 -0.15 22.04
C ALA A 348 52.41 0.53 22.65
N ASN A 349 52.22 1.50 23.55
CA ASN A 349 53.30 2.30 24.12
C ASN A 349 54.13 1.59 25.21
N GLU A 350 53.67 0.48 25.80
CA GLU A 350 54.49 -0.30 26.75
C GLU A 350 55.62 -1.13 26.07
N SER A 351 55.81 -1.07 24.75
CA SER A 351 56.66 -2.04 24.01
C SER A 351 57.75 -1.46 23.07
N LYS A 352 58.75 -0.77 23.66
CA LYS A 352 60.16 -0.58 23.17
C LYS A 352 60.98 0.21 24.23
N GLU A 353 61.87 -0.43 25.00
CA GLU A 353 63.35 -0.56 24.78
C GLU A 353 64.19 0.71 25.10
N PRO A 354 65.48 0.60 25.52
CA PRO A 354 66.19 -0.45 26.29
C PRO A 354 67.17 0.08 27.40
N ASP A 355 67.82 -0.83 28.17
CA ASP A 355 69.21 -0.85 28.76
C ASP A 355 69.91 0.42 29.34
N THR A 356 70.83 0.42 30.34
CA THR A 356 71.71 -0.61 30.97
C THR A 356 72.30 -0.14 32.34
N GLU A 357 72.83 -1.07 33.18
CA GLU A 357 73.95 -0.92 34.18
C GLU A 357 73.84 0.08 35.38
N GLU A 358 74.46 -0.07 36.57
CA GLU A 358 75.22 -1.11 37.32
C GLU A 358 75.10 -0.76 38.86
N VAL A 359 75.32 -1.59 39.91
CA VAL A 359 76.59 -1.89 40.63
C VAL A 359 76.32 -2.77 41.90
N VAL A 360 77.06 -3.89 42.02
CA VAL A 360 77.62 -4.63 43.21
C VAL A 360 76.96 -4.61 44.61
N ALA A 361 76.78 -5.81 45.21
CA ALA A 361 77.02 -6.08 46.65
C ALA A 361 77.34 -7.57 46.96
N ASN A 362 78.52 -7.85 47.56
CA ASN A 362 78.81 -9.06 48.35
C ASN A 362 78.42 -8.80 49.84
N GLU A 363 78.56 -9.67 50.86
CA GLU A 363 79.29 -10.94 51.02
C GLU A 363 78.65 -11.84 52.12
N ILE A 364 79.36 -12.88 52.55
CA ILE A 364 78.98 -13.94 53.50
C ILE A 364 79.50 -13.61 54.92
N GLU A 365 78.84 -14.07 56.00
CA GLU A 365 79.55 -14.75 57.12
C GLU A 365 78.67 -15.38 58.22
N THR A 366 79.24 -16.40 58.88
CA THR A 366 78.82 -17.00 60.15
C THR A 366 80.07 -17.36 60.96
N PRO A 367 80.12 -17.12 62.29
CA PRO A 367 81.09 -17.80 63.14
C PRO A 367 80.54 -18.49 64.41
N LYS A 368 81.15 -19.64 64.68
CA LYS A 368 81.63 -20.13 66.00
C LYS A 368 83.19 -20.23 65.87
N PRO A 369 84.01 -20.70 66.85
CA PRO A 369 83.76 -21.21 68.22
C PRO A 369 84.75 -20.60 69.26
N GLU A 370 84.99 -21.31 70.38
CA GLU A 370 86.26 -21.55 71.15
C GLU A 370 85.84 -22.09 72.55
N GLU A 371 86.41 -23.13 73.22
CA GLU A 371 87.79 -23.63 73.48
C GLU A 371 88.50 -22.96 74.69
N SER A 372 89.42 -23.60 75.46
CA SER A 372 89.66 -25.02 75.88
C SER A 372 90.75 -25.04 77.01
N ILE A 373 91.35 -26.21 77.37
CA ILE A 373 92.60 -26.41 78.21
C ILE A 373 92.44 -26.12 79.74
N GLU A 374 92.60 -27.02 80.75
CA GLU A 374 93.65 -28.01 81.18
C GLU A 374 94.81 -27.34 81.98
N GLU A 375 95.53 -27.91 82.98
CA GLU A 375 95.98 -29.29 83.38
C GLU A 375 96.08 -29.35 84.97
N THR A 376 96.82 -30.11 85.85
CA THR A 376 97.85 -31.20 85.93
C THR A 376 97.94 -31.83 87.38
N ASN A 377 98.52 -33.06 87.56
CA ASN A 377 99.37 -33.65 88.67
C ASN A 377 99.07 -33.52 90.21
N GLU A 378 99.51 -34.39 91.17
CA GLU A 378 99.95 -35.83 91.22
C GLU A 378 100.08 -36.40 92.69
N VAL A 379 100.16 -37.74 92.85
CA VAL A 379 100.98 -38.55 93.83
C VAL A 379 100.73 -38.59 95.39
N VAL A 380 100.28 -39.77 95.91
CA VAL A 380 100.82 -40.61 97.07
C VAL A 380 100.79 -40.04 98.54
N GLU A 381 100.61 -40.76 99.69
CA GLU A 381 100.53 -42.19 100.11
C GLU A 381 99.63 -42.43 101.38
N SER A 382 99.59 -43.68 101.88
CA SER A 382 99.48 -44.12 103.30
C SER A 382 98.11 -44.49 103.94
N THR A 383 97.79 -45.79 103.82
CA THR A 383 97.40 -46.75 104.89
C THR A 383 96.59 -46.36 106.15
N ILE A 384 95.49 -47.12 106.35
CA ILE A 384 95.03 -47.77 107.62
C ILE A 384 94.48 -46.83 108.74
N ASP A 385 93.38 -47.11 109.45
CA ASP A 385 92.58 -48.34 109.57
C ASP A 385 91.07 -48.15 109.26
N LYS A 386 90.36 -49.25 108.99
CA LYS A 386 88.92 -49.32 108.69
C LYS A 386 88.34 -50.64 109.20
N LYS A 387 87.31 -50.57 110.06
CA LYS A 387 86.24 -51.60 109.99
C LYS A 387 84.84 -51.17 110.45
N GLU A 388 84.68 -50.55 111.62
CA GLU A 388 83.35 -50.49 112.24
C GLU A 388 82.44 -49.37 111.72
N LYS A 389 82.97 -48.16 111.47
CA LYS A 389 82.17 -47.02 110.94
C LYS A 389 81.62 -47.27 109.52
N ARG A 390 82.36 -48.04 108.72
CA ARG A 390 82.20 -48.16 107.26
C ARG A 390 81.03 -49.08 106.82
N LYS A 391 80.31 -49.72 107.74
CA LYS A 391 79.11 -50.51 107.40
C LYS A 391 77.84 -49.64 107.42
N ALA A 392 77.60 -48.92 108.51
CA ALA A 392 76.47 -48.00 108.65
C ALA A 392 76.46 -46.91 107.57
N GLU A 393 77.62 -46.30 107.29
CA GLU A 393 77.78 -45.30 106.22
C GLU A 393 77.43 -45.87 104.83
N LYS A 394 77.64 -47.17 104.59
CA LYS A 394 77.38 -47.82 103.30
C LYS A 394 75.90 -48.09 103.06
N GLU A 395 75.18 -48.54 104.08
CA GLU A 395 73.75 -48.84 103.99
C GLU A 395 72.97 -47.51 103.87
N ALA A 396 73.28 -46.52 104.70
CA ALA A 396 72.70 -45.17 104.61
C ALA A 396 72.97 -44.48 103.24
N ALA A 397 74.19 -44.58 102.70
CA ALA A 397 74.52 -43.99 101.39
C ALA A 397 73.82 -44.71 100.22
N ALA A 398 73.56 -46.02 100.34
CA ALA A 398 72.83 -46.77 99.31
C ALA A 398 71.34 -46.40 99.29
N GLU A 399 70.72 -46.26 100.46
CA GLU A 399 69.32 -45.86 100.58
C GLU A 399 69.08 -44.39 100.18
N ALA A 400 69.94 -43.47 100.64
CA ALA A 400 69.91 -42.08 100.21
C ALA A 400 70.08 -41.94 98.68
N LYS A 401 70.92 -42.77 98.05
CA LYS A 401 71.08 -42.76 96.58
C LYS A 401 69.88 -43.33 95.84
N ARG A 402 69.13 -44.29 96.41
CA ARG A 402 67.84 -44.74 95.86
C ARG A 402 66.80 -43.64 95.95
N LEU A 403 66.58 -43.09 97.14
CA LEU A 403 65.60 -42.02 97.37
C LEU A 403 65.84 -40.79 96.47
N LYS A 404 67.11 -40.37 96.32
CA LYS A 404 67.44 -39.25 95.43
C LYS A 404 67.16 -39.56 93.95
N LYS A 405 67.47 -40.79 93.47
CA LYS A 405 67.12 -41.16 92.09
C LYS A 405 65.60 -41.24 91.89
N GLU A 406 64.87 -41.77 92.86
CA GLU A 406 63.40 -41.89 92.80
C GLU A 406 62.74 -40.51 92.76
N GLN A 407 63.27 -39.53 93.49
CA GLN A 407 62.88 -38.12 93.38
C GLN A 407 63.27 -37.49 92.02
N GLU A 408 64.46 -37.78 91.48
CA GLU A 408 64.90 -37.27 90.17
C GLU A 408 64.06 -37.83 89.01
N ASP A 409 63.74 -39.14 89.04
CA ASP A 409 62.86 -39.80 88.06
C ASP A 409 61.42 -39.26 88.15
N LEU A 410 60.88 -39.05 89.37
CA LEU A 410 59.55 -38.44 89.58
C LEU A 410 59.49 -36.99 89.08
N ALA A 411 60.49 -36.17 89.42
CA ALA A 411 60.56 -34.77 88.99
C ALA A 411 60.67 -34.64 87.45
N LYS A 412 61.37 -35.58 86.79
CA LYS A 412 61.41 -35.65 85.32
C LYS A 412 60.05 -36.01 84.74
N ALA A 413 59.37 -37.01 85.31
CA ALA A 413 58.04 -37.43 84.85
C ALA A 413 56.98 -36.33 85.02
N GLU A 414 57.03 -35.56 86.11
CA GLU A 414 56.16 -34.42 86.31
C GLU A 414 56.45 -33.28 85.32
N LYS A 415 57.73 -32.95 85.09
CA LYS A 415 58.10 -31.95 84.07
C LYS A 415 57.61 -32.35 82.68
N GLU A 416 57.81 -33.60 82.26
CA GLU A 416 57.33 -34.11 80.97
C GLU A 416 55.79 -34.11 80.86
N ARG A 417 55.05 -34.15 81.97
CA ARG A 417 53.59 -34.05 81.98
C ARG A 417 53.14 -32.59 81.78
N LEU A 418 53.71 -31.68 82.56
CA LEU A 418 53.45 -30.22 82.45
C LEU A 418 53.81 -29.67 81.07
N GLU A 419 54.91 -30.15 80.47
CA GLU A 419 55.35 -29.74 79.12
C GLU A 419 54.39 -30.25 78.02
N LYS A 420 53.71 -31.39 78.21
CA LYS A 420 52.66 -31.88 77.32
C LYS A 420 51.33 -31.12 77.51
N GLU A 421 50.95 -30.87 78.76
CA GLU A 421 49.76 -30.09 79.13
C GLU A 421 49.85 -28.65 78.55
N ALA A 422 51.01 -27.99 78.67
CA ALA A 422 51.25 -26.66 78.11
C ALA A 422 51.22 -26.63 76.57
N ASN A 423 51.83 -27.61 75.90
CA ASN A 423 51.82 -27.68 74.43
C ASN A 423 50.40 -27.93 73.87
N GLU A 424 49.57 -28.73 74.54
CA GLU A 424 48.18 -28.95 74.12
C GLU A 424 47.31 -27.71 74.33
N GLN A 425 47.48 -26.98 75.44
CA GLN A 425 46.81 -25.68 75.64
C GLN A 425 47.22 -24.66 74.57
N ALA A 426 48.51 -24.57 74.23
CA ALA A 426 48.99 -23.71 73.15
C ALA A 426 48.39 -24.09 71.77
N ARG A 427 48.21 -25.38 71.51
CA ARG A 427 47.57 -25.89 70.28
C ARG A 427 46.09 -25.51 70.20
N ILE A 428 45.36 -25.62 71.32
CA ILE A 428 43.94 -25.25 71.41
C ILE A 428 43.78 -23.73 71.21
N ALA A 429 44.54 -22.91 71.94
CA ALA A 429 44.46 -21.45 71.84
C ALA A 429 44.78 -20.94 70.42
N LYS A 430 45.75 -21.58 69.72
CA LYS A 430 46.06 -21.23 68.33
C LYS A 430 44.89 -21.57 67.38
N ALA A 431 44.27 -22.73 67.52
CA ALA A 431 43.13 -23.14 66.70
C ALA A 431 41.89 -22.24 66.91
N GLU A 432 41.64 -21.84 68.16
CA GLU A 432 40.58 -20.90 68.51
C GLU A 432 40.83 -19.51 67.88
N GLN A 433 42.07 -19.01 67.94
CA GLN A 433 42.44 -17.73 67.32
C GLN A 433 42.33 -17.75 65.78
N GLU A 434 42.69 -18.86 65.13
CA GLU A 434 42.51 -19.04 63.67
C GLU A 434 41.03 -19.05 63.27
N GLN A 435 40.16 -19.70 64.07
CA GLN A 435 38.71 -19.72 63.83
C GLN A 435 38.08 -18.33 64.05
N ILE A 436 38.43 -17.62 65.13
CA ILE A 436 37.97 -16.24 65.38
C ILE A 436 38.34 -15.31 64.22
N ASN A 437 39.57 -15.39 63.70
CA ASN A 437 40.02 -14.58 62.57
C ASN A 437 39.24 -14.89 61.27
N LYS A 438 38.87 -16.15 61.06
CA LYS A 438 38.08 -16.60 59.90
C LYS A 438 36.65 -16.07 59.95
N ASP A 439 36.00 -16.11 61.11
CA ASP A 439 34.63 -15.64 61.30
C ASP A 439 34.55 -14.10 61.23
N LEU A 440 35.54 -13.39 61.78
CA LEU A 440 35.71 -11.94 61.62
C LEU A 440 35.84 -11.52 60.15
N LYS A 441 36.51 -12.32 59.32
CA LYS A 441 36.61 -12.05 57.88
C LYS A 441 35.25 -12.29 57.19
N ALA A 442 34.61 -13.42 57.45
CA ALA A 442 33.32 -13.76 56.85
C ALA A 442 32.22 -12.72 57.18
N ALA A 443 32.24 -12.14 58.40
CA ALA A 443 31.35 -11.06 58.77
C ALA A 443 31.56 -9.78 57.93
N LYS A 444 32.82 -9.35 57.74
CA LYS A 444 33.16 -8.17 56.93
C LYS A 444 32.86 -8.35 55.45
N ASP A 445 33.18 -9.52 54.90
CA ASP A 445 32.92 -9.85 53.50
C ASP A 445 31.40 -9.84 53.20
N LYS A 446 30.57 -10.24 54.18
CA LYS A 446 29.10 -10.15 54.12
C LYS A 446 28.61 -8.70 54.19
N GLU A 447 29.06 -7.92 55.17
CA GLU A 447 28.66 -6.51 55.36
C GLU A 447 28.97 -5.67 54.09
N LEU A 448 30.14 -5.88 53.48
CA LEU A 448 30.54 -5.24 52.23
C LEU A 448 29.69 -5.67 51.02
N ALA A 449 29.14 -6.89 51.02
CA ALA A 449 28.24 -7.34 49.96
C ALA A 449 26.84 -6.71 50.10
N GLU A 450 26.28 -6.69 51.31
CA GLU A 450 24.97 -6.08 51.60
C GLU A 450 24.97 -4.57 51.29
N ALA A 451 26.05 -3.85 51.67
CA ALA A 451 26.22 -2.43 51.33
C ALA A 451 26.30 -2.16 49.81
N LYS A 452 26.93 -3.06 49.04
CA LYS A 452 27.00 -2.94 47.57
C LYS A 452 25.64 -3.16 46.89
N VAL A 453 24.83 -4.11 47.38
CA VAL A 453 23.48 -4.35 46.84
C VAL A 453 22.59 -3.13 47.06
N ALA A 454 22.56 -2.58 48.29
CA ALA A 454 21.78 -1.37 48.59
C ALA A 454 22.17 -0.18 47.70
N SER A 455 23.48 0.04 47.49
CA SER A 455 23.97 1.12 46.61
C SER A 455 23.57 0.95 45.13
N LEU A 456 23.43 -0.29 44.65
CA LEU A 456 22.97 -0.57 43.28
C LEU A 456 21.47 -0.37 43.13
N GLU A 457 20.66 -0.80 44.12
CA GLU A 457 19.22 -0.58 44.11
C GLU A 457 18.86 0.92 44.17
N GLU A 458 19.57 1.71 44.96
CA GLU A 458 19.37 3.15 45.05
C GLU A 458 19.64 3.86 43.71
N LYS A 459 20.75 3.51 43.05
CA LYS A 459 21.07 4.03 41.70
C LYS A 459 20.01 3.64 40.67
N GLN A 460 19.59 2.38 40.63
CA GLN A 460 18.55 1.91 39.71
C GLN A 460 17.22 2.66 39.93
N ARG A 461 16.84 2.93 41.18
CA ARG A 461 15.64 3.73 41.50
C ARG A 461 15.74 5.17 40.99
N GLU A 462 16.90 5.82 41.12
CA GLU A 462 17.06 7.19 40.64
C GLU A 462 17.15 7.28 39.10
N GLU A 463 17.78 6.31 38.44
CA GLU A 463 17.76 6.19 36.98
C GLU A 463 16.34 5.95 36.45
N LEU A 464 15.57 5.07 37.09
CA LEU A 464 14.17 4.80 36.72
C LEU A 464 13.31 6.07 36.85
N ARG A 465 13.47 6.83 37.95
CA ARG A 465 12.77 8.11 38.14
C ARG A 465 13.10 9.13 37.05
N LYS A 466 14.38 9.28 36.69
CA LYS A 466 14.83 10.19 35.63
C LYS A 466 14.32 9.77 34.24
N ALA A 467 14.19 8.47 34.00
CA ALA A 467 13.59 7.95 32.78
C ALA A 467 12.07 8.21 32.73
N GLU A 468 11.35 8.02 33.84
CA GLU A 468 9.91 8.28 33.94
C GLU A 468 9.56 9.77 33.82
N GLU A 469 10.36 10.65 34.44
CA GLU A 469 10.24 12.11 34.30
C GLU A 469 10.37 12.53 32.82
N LYS A 470 11.45 12.12 32.14
CA LYS A 470 11.64 12.38 30.69
C LYS A 470 10.53 11.76 29.83
N ALA A 471 10.05 10.57 30.16
CA ALA A 471 8.97 9.92 29.42
C ALA A 471 7.66 10.70 29.54
N ASN A 472 7.38 11.31 30.68
CA ASN A 472 6.20 12.16 30.87
C ASN A 472 6.35 13.54 30.22
N GLU A 473 7.55 14.14 30.25
CA GLU A 473 7.84 15.37 29.47
C GLU A 473 7.63 15.15 27.97
N MET A 474 8.15 14.06 27.40
CA MET A 474 7.96 13.72 25.98
C MET A 474 6.49 13.46 25.64
N LYS A 475 5.71 12.78 26.51
CA LYS A 475 4.25 12.63 26.30
C LYS A 475 3.53 13.98 26.24
N VAL A 476 3.87 14.91 27.15
CA VAL A 476 3.24 16.25 27.19
C VAL A 476 3.65 17.10 25.99
N ALA A 477 4.91 17.00 25.52
CA ALA A 477 5.36 17.66 24.29
C ALA A 477 4.62 17.11 23.06
N ASN A 478 4.61 15.80 22.88
CA ASN A 478 3.96 15.14 21.74
C ASN A 478 2.44 15.38 21.71
N ALA A 479 1.78 15.44 22.86
CA ALA A 479 0.36 15.76 22.95
C ALA A 479 0.06 17.18 22.45
N LYS A 480 0.88 18.18 22.84
CA LYS A 480 0.74 19.57 22.36
C LYS A 480 1.03 19.71 20.87
N GLU A 481 2.02 18.98 20.35
CA GLU A 481 2.32 19.00 18.91
C GLU A 481 1.19 18.35 18.09
N ALA A 482 0.62 17.24 18.58
CA ALA A 482 -0.54 16.61 17.96
C ALA A 482 -1.79 17.50 17.98
N GLU A 483 -2.05 18.19 19.10
CA GLU A 483 -3.15 19.17 19.22
C GLU A 483 -2.96 20.36 18.26
N ALA A 484 -1.76 20.90 18.15
CA ALA A 484 -1.43 21.97 17.22
C ALA A 484 -1.61 21.55 15.75
N LYS A 485 -1.09 20.38 15.36
CA LYS A 485 -1.27 19.84 14.00
C LYS A 485 -2.73 19.52 13.68
N LYS A 486 -3.52 19.06 14.66
CA LYS A 486 -4.96 18.85 14.49
C LYS A 486 -5.69 20.16 14.23
N ALA A 487 -5.39 21.22 14.99
CA ALA A 487 -5.97 22.55 14.77
C ALA A 487 -5.57 23.17 13.42
N GLU A 488 -4.34 22.92 12.95
CA GLU A 488 -3.87 23.35 11.62
C GLU A 488 -4.60 22.60 10.49
N LEU A 489 -4.73 21.27 10.60
CA LEU A 489 -5.47 20.45 9.63
C LEU A 489 -6.97 20.80 9.58
N GLU A 490 -7.61 21.03 10.73
CA GLU A 490 -9.00 21.50 10.79
C GLU A 490 -9.15 22.89 10.15
N ARG A 491 -8.17 23.78 10.30
CA ARG A 491 -8.16 25.10 9.64
C ARG A 491 -8.01 24.97 8.13
N GLU A 492 -7.10 24.12 7.64
CA GLU A 492 -6.98 23.85 6.20
C GLU A 492 -8.25 23.22 5.62
N ALA A 493 -8.85 22.25 6.31
CA ALA A 493 -10.06 21.58 5.87
C ALA A 493 -11.25 22.56 5.73
N ASN A 494 -11.41 23.47 6.69
CA ASN A 494 -12.42 24.52 6.63
C ASN A 494 -12.18 25.49 5.45
N LEU A 495 -10.94 25.91 5.22
CA LEU A 495 -10.59 26.78 4.07
C LEU A 495 -10.84 26.10 2.72
N LYS A 496 -10.54 24.79 2.61
CA LYS A 496 -10.82 24.00 1.39
C LYS A 496 -12.33 23.85 1.18
N ALA A 497 -13.10 23.52 2.22
CA ALA A 497 -14.55 23.41 2.14
C ALA A 497 -15.26 24.74 1.84
N GLU A 498 -14.71 25.87 2.27
CA GLU A 498 -15.22 27.21 1.92
C GLU A 498 -14.90 27.57 0.45
N ALA A 499 -13.70 27.24 -0.03
CA ALA A 499 -13.32 27.40 -1.44
C ALA A 499 -14.18 26.52 -2.38
N GLU A 500 -14.45 25.27 -1.99
CA GLU A 500 -15.33 24.36 -2.74
C GLU A 500 -16.77 24.88 -2.81
N LYS A 501 -17.33 25.38 -1.70
CA LYS A 501 -18.65 26.05 -1.70
C LYS A 501 -18.67 27.27 -2.62
N ALA A 502 -17.60 28.06 -2.66
CA ALA A 502 -17.48 29.21 -3.56
C ALA A 502 -17.33 28.82 -5.05
N ILE A 503 -16.77 27.64 -5.34
CA ILE A 503 -16.71 27.07 -6.71
C ILE A 503 -18.09 26.54 -7.11
N GLU A 504 -18.76 25.79 -6.23
CA GLU A 504 -20.08 25.23 -6.51
C GLU A 504 -21.16 26.31 -6.67
N GLN A 505 -21.14 27.37 -5.86
CA GLN A 505 -22.03 28.51 -6.05
C GLN A 505 -21.82 29.15 -7.44
N LYS A 506 -20.57 29.36 -7.87
CA LYS A 506 -20.27 29.87 -9.22
C LYS A 506 -20.75 28.91 -10.32
N ARG A 507 -20.71 27.59 -10.10
CA ARG A 507 -21.26 26.59 -11.02
C ARG A 507 -22.79 26.71 -11.11
N ILE A 508 -23.48 26.84 -9.99
CA ILE A 508 -24.94 27.04 -9.91
C ILE A 508 -25.35 28.35 -10.61
N ASP A 509 -24.67 29.46 -10.31
CA ASP A 509 -24.91 30.77 -10.93
C ASP A 509 -24.71 30.72 -12.45
N SER A 510 -23.66 30.00 -12.91
CA SER A 510 -23.39 29.81 -14.33
C SER A 510 -24.47 28.99 -15.04
N ILE A 511 -24.96 27.92 -14.39
CA ILE A 511 -26.06 27.10 -14.91
C ILE A 511 -27.36 27.91 -14.97
N ALA A 512 -27.65 28.72 -13.95
CA ALA A 512 -28.81 29.62 -13.95
C ALA A 512 -28.74 30.66 -15.08
N ALA A 513 -27.56 31.23 -15.34
CA ALA A 513 -27.34 32.15 -16.46
C ALA A 513 -27.55 31.47 -17.83
N VAL A 514 -27.04 30.23 -18.01
CA VAL A 514 -27.25 29.45 -19.25
C VAL A 514 -28.72 29.10 -19.46
N ASN A 515 -29.42 28.65 -18.41
CA ASN A 515 -30.85 28.33 -18.49
C ASN A 515 -31.67 29.57 -18.88
N LYS A 516 -31.42 30.72 -18.23
CA LYS A 516 -32.08 31.99 -18.57
C LYS A 516 -31.80 32.44 -20.00
N ALA A 517 -30.58 32.22 -20.52
CA ALA A 517 -30.26 32.47 -21.92
C ALA A 517 -31.03 31.54 -22.88
N GLN A 518 -31.18 30.25 -22.55
CA GLN A 518 -32.00 29.32 -23.33
C GLN A 518 -33.49 29.69 -23.31
N GLU A 519 -34.04 30.16 -22.19
CA GLU A 519 -35.42 30.65 -22.10
C GLU A 519 -35.65 31.87 -22.99
N ILE A 520 -34.73 32.85 -22.98
CA ILE A 520 -34.79 34.03 -23.86
C ILE A 520 -34.72 33.61 -25.35
N LEU A 521 -33.90 32.62 -25.70
CA LEU A 521 -33.83 32.08 -27.07
C LEU A 521 -35.12 31.35 -27.47
N ARG A 522 -35.71 30.53 -26.58
CA ARG A 522 -37.00 29.86 -26.81
C ARG A 522 -38.14 30.88 -26.97
N ALA A 523 -38.16 31.93 -26.17
CA ALA A 523 -39.16 33.00 -26.27
C ALA A 523 -39.08 33.74 -27.61
N LYS A 524 -37.87 34.09 -28.06
CA LYS A 524 -37.65 34.73 -29.38
C LYS A 524 -37.99 33.81 -30.55
N GLU A 525 -37.76 32.50 -30.43
CA GLU A 525 -38.15 31.55 -31.48
C GLU A 525 -39.68 31.35 -31.52
N LEU A 526 -40.36 31.31 -30.36
CA LEU A 526 -41.82 31.33 -30.29
C LEU A 526 -42.42 32.61 -30.90
N GLU A 527 -41.83 33.77 -30.61
CA GLU A 527 -42.19 35.06 -31.22
C GLU A 527 -42.02 34.99 -32.75
N ARG A 528 -40.85 34.55 -33.25
CA ARG A 528 -40.56 34.38 -34.69
C ARG A 528 -41.53 33.42 -35.39
N VAL A 529 -41.90 32.32 -34.74
CA VAL A 529 -42.90 31.37 -35.23
C VAL A 529 -44.29 32.02 -35.30
N GLN A 530 -44.74 32.72 -34.25
CA GLN A 530 -46.02 33.45 -34.27
C GLN A 530 -46.05 34.51 -35.38
N ASP A 531 -44.95 35.23 -35.57
CA ASP A 531 -44.77 36.23 -36.61
C ASP A 531 -44.88 35.62 -38.03
N SER A 532 -44.28 34.45 -38.24
CA SER A 532 -44.42 33.68 -39.49
C SER A 532 -45.86 33.19 -39.73
N ILE A 533 -46.55 32.75 -38.68
CA ILE A 533 -47.95 32.29 -38.74
C ILE A 533 -48.88 33.47 -39.05
N ALA A 534 -48.60 34.65 -38.48
CA ALA A 534 -49.34 35.87 -38.76
C ALA A 534 -49.18 36.30 -40.23
N LYS A 535 -47.95 36.29 -40.76
CA LYS A 535 -47.64 36.57 -42.17
C LYS A 535 -48.30 35.55 -43.11
N ALA A 536 -48.25 34.26 -42.78
CA ALA A 536 -48.94 33.21 -43.55
C ALA A 536 -50.47 33.40 -43.56
N LYS A 537 -51.08 33.74 -42.43
CA LYS A 537 -52.52 34.05 -42.35
C LYS A 537 -52.89 35.29 -43.16
N ALA A 538 -52.08 36.34 -43.14
CA ALA A 538 -52.31 37.54 -43.95
C ALA A 538 -52.30 37.22 -45.45
N ALA A 539 -51.32 36.44 -45.93
CA ALA A 539 -51.24 36.01 -47.32
C ALA A 539 -52.42 35.10 -47.75
N VAL A 540 -52.99 34.30 -46.84
CA VAL A 540 -54.19 33.49 -47.13
C VAL A 540 -55.44 34.36 -47.27
N VAL A 541 -55.57 35.44 -46.49
CA VAL A 541 -56.70 36.39 -46.59
C VAL A 541 -56.67 37.17 -47.92
N GLU A 542 -55.49 37.45 -48.47
CA GLU A 542 -55.32 38.09 -49.78
C GLU A 542 -55.73 37.20 -50.97
N LEU A 543 -55.95 35.90 -50.75
CA LEU A 543 -56.36 34.92 -51.75
C LEU A 543 -57.88 34.61 -51.77
N GLU A 544 -58.71 35.26 -50.93
CA GLU A 544 -60.17 35.09 -51.04
C GLU A 544 -60.70 35.72 -52.35
N PRO A 545 -61.50 34.99 -53.16
CA PRO A 545 -61.97 35.51 -54.45
C PRO A 545 -62.95 36.69 -54.27
N GLU A 546 -62.66 37.80 -54.97
CA GLU A 546 -63.44 39.06 -54.93
C GLU A 546 -64.96 38.79 -54.97
N LYS A 547 -65.72 39.26 -53.97
CA LYS A 547 -67.19 39.09 -53.89
C LYS A 547 -67.90 40.09 -54.80
N VAL A 548 -67.85 39.81 -56.10
CA VAL A 548 -68.38 40.67 -57.16
C VAL A 548 -69.91 40.66 -57.19
N GLN A 549 -70.50 41.84 -56.99
CA GLN A 549 -71.91 42.10 -57.29
C GLN A 549 -72.01 42.84 -58.62
N PRO A 550 -72.79 42.35 -59.61
CA PRO A 550 -73.07 43.08 -60.85
C PRO A 550 -73.88 44.35 -60.58
N LYS A 551 -73.59 45.43 -61.33
CA LYS A 551 -74.39 46.66 -61.31
C LYS A 551 -75.67 46.48 -62.13
N ALA A 552 -76.73 47.21 -61.79
CA ALA A 552 -77.97 47.18 -62.57
C ALA A 552 -77.72 47.56 -64.05
N GLY A 553 -78.13 46.68 -64.98
CA GLY A 553 -77.89 46.83 -66.41
C GLY A 553 -76.50 46.37 -66.92
N GLU A 554 -75.61 45.89 -66.04
CA GLU A 554 -74.31 45.33 -66.42
C GLU A 554 -74.46 43.91 -66.98
N LYS A 555 -74.04 43.69 -68.24
CA LYS A 555 -73.89 42.31 -68.74
C LYS A 555 -72.64 41.68 -68.10
N TYR A 556 -72.86 40.56 -67.43
CA TYR A 556 -71.85 39.79 -66.70
C TYR A 556 -72.15 38.30 -66.81
N GLU A 557 -71.12 37.47 -66.93
CA GLU A 557 -71.20 36.01 -66.70
C GLU A 557 -69.99 35.58 -65.87
N GLU A 558 -70.17 34.59 -65.00
CA GLU A 558 -69.13 34.03 -64.13
C GLU A 558 -69.11 32.50 -64.26
N VAL A 559 -67.91 31.92 -64.24
CA VAL A 559 -67.66 30.47 -64.20
C VAL A 559 -66.53 30.16 -63.22
N GLN A 560 -66.54 28.96 -62.63
CA GLN A 560 -65.45 28.53 -61.74
C GLN A 560 -64.15 28.32 -62.53
N THR A 561 -64.22 27.56 -63.61
CA THR A 561 -63.12 27.27 -64.54
C THR A 561 -63.63 27.25 -65.98
N GLU A 562 -62.77 27.61 -66.95
CA GLU A 562 -63.00 27.46 -68.39
C GLU A 562 -61.69 27.02 -69.03
N ASP A 563 -61.73 26.09 -69.98
CA ASP A 563 -60.52 25.45 -70.50
C ASP A 563 -59.63 26.44 -71.27
N GLY A 564 -58.36 26.53 -70.88
CA GLY A 564 -57.40 27.46 -71.47
C GLY A 564 -57.47 28.90 -70.95
N LEU A 565 -58.30 29.20 -69.95
CA LEU A 565 -58.33 30.51 -69.27
C LEU A 565 -57.78 30.43 -67.85
N GLU A 566 -57.10 31.50 -67.43
CA GLU A 566 -56.65 31.72 -66.06
C GLU A 566 -57.76 32.38 -65.23
N PRO A 567 -57.76 32.25 -63.88
CA PRO A 567 -58.62 33.05 -63.02
C PRO A 567 -58.46 34.54 -63.29
N GLY A 568 -59.56 35.30 -63.38
CA GLY A 568 -59.54 36.74 -63.69
C GLY A 568 -60.77 37.23 -64.46
N PHE A 569 -60.70 38.47 -64.92
CA PHE A 569 -61.80 39.21 -65.55
C PHE A 569 -61.48 39.55 -67.01
N TYR A 570 -62.21 38.93 -67.94
CA TYR A 570 -62.02 39.03 -69.38
C TYR A 570 -62.98 40.05 -69.99
N LEU A 571 -62.45 41.02 -70.73
CA LEU A 571 -63.25 42.06 -71.39
C LEU A 571 -63.71 41.58 -72.78
N ILE A 572 -64.87 40.95 -72.84
CA ILE A 572 -65.44 40.36 -74.06
C ILE A 572 -65.91 41.46 -75.03
N ALA A 573 -65.43 41.38 -76.26
CA ALA A 573 -65.80 42.24 -77.39
C ALA A 573 -67.00 41.70 -78.18
N ASN A 574 -67.01 40.41 -78.51
CA ASN A 574 -68.13 39.76 -79.22
C ASN A 574 -68.07 38.22 -79.10
N VAL A 575 -69.14 37.52 -79.51
CA VAL A 575 -69.28 36.06 -79.42
C VAL A 575 -69.87 35.48 -80.72
N PHE A 576 -69.24 34.44 -81.27
CA PHE A 576 -69.59 33.87 -82.57
C PHE A 576 -69.78 32.36 -82.56
N GLY A 577 -70.99 31.89 -82.90
CA GLY A 577 -71.29 30.47 -83.13
C GLY A 577 -70.83 29.94 -84.49
N THR A 578 -70.07 30.70 -85.29
CA THR A 578 -69.56 30.26 -86.59
C THR A 578 -68.21 30.88 -86.92
N LYS A 579 -67.22 30.03 -87.21
CA LYS A 579 -65.82 30.44 -87.44
C LYS A 579 -65.65 31.50 -88.52
N LYS A 580 -66.45 31.46 -89.59
CA LYS A 580 -66.39 32.45 -90.69
C LYS A 580 -66.58 33.91 -90.24
N TYR A 581 -67.49 34.16 -89.30
CA TYR A 581 -67.74 35.52 -88.80
C TYR A 581 -66.72 35.93 -87.72
N HIS A 582 -66.29 34.99 -86.88
CA HIS A 582 -65.19 35.15 -85.93
C HIS A 582 -63.89 35.59 -86.63
N ASP A 583 -63.45 34.84 -87.65
CA ASP A 583 -62.19 35.10 -88.35
C ASP A 583 -62.20 36.47 -89.08
N ALA A 584 -63.35 36.82 -89.67
CA ALA A 584 -63.55 38.12 -90.31
C ALA A 584 -63.51 39.29 -89.30
N PHE A 585 -64.06 39.09 -88.10
CA PHE A 585 -64.04 40.08 -87.01
C PHE A 585 -62.64 40.26 -86.42
N LEU A 586 -61.88 39.17 -86.19
CA LEU A 586 -60.47 39.26 -85.78
C LEU A 586 -59.61 39.96 -86.83
N ALA A 587 -59.83 39.69 -88.12
CA ALA A 587 -59.14 40.39 -89.20
C ALA A 587 -59.47 41.90 -89.20
N ASP A 588 -60.72 42.28 -88.93
CA ASP A 588 -61.12 43.68 -88.83
C ASP A 588 -60.52 44.39 -87.62
N LEU A 589 -60.52 43.76 -86.45
CA LEU A 589 -59.86 44.27 -85.24
C LEU A 589 -58.36 44.47 -85.46
N LYS A 590 -57.69 43.51 -86.09
CA LYS A 590 -56.26 43.61 -86.41
C LYS A 590 -55.97 44.76 -87.37
N ARG A 591 -56.82 45.03 -88.37
CA ARG A 591 -56.72 46.23 -89.23
C ARG A 591 -56.91 47.54 -88.46
N LYS A 592 -57.75 47.52 -87.41
CA LYS A 592 -57.99 48.65 -86.49
C LYS A 592 -56.92 48.79 -85.40
N GLY A 593 -55.86 47.97 -85.42
CA GLY A 593 -54.78 48.01 -84.43
C GLY A 593 -55.13 47.39 -83.07
N VAL A 594 -56.23 46.64 -82.98
CA VAL A 594 -56.72 46.00 -81.75
C VAL A 594 -56.36 44.51 -81.79
N ASN A 595 -55.38 44.11 -80.98
CA ASN A 595 -54.94 42.72 -80.84
C ASN A 595 -55.83 41.94 -79.87
N ALA A 596 -57.06 41.63 -80.28
CA ALA A 596 -57.96 40.80 -79.49
C ALA A 596 -57.53 39.32 -79.47
N GLN A 597 -57.79 38.67 -78.33
CA GLN A 597 -57.58 37.24 -78.09
C GLN A 597 -58.93 36.50 -78.16
N THR A 598 -58.91 35.17 -78.17
CA THR A 598 -60.12 34.36 -78.37
C THR A 598 -60.05 33.02 -77.65
N PHE A 599 -61.18 32.53 -77.14
CA PHE A 599 -61.35 31.19 -76.59
C PHE A 599 -62.64 30.53 -77.09
N LEU A 600 -62.64 29.20 -77.15
CA LEU A 600 -63.85 28.41 -77.42
C LEU A 600 -64.51 28.07 -76.08
N ARG A 601 -65.76 28.48 -75.87
CA ARG A 601 -66.45 28.22 -74.61
C ARG A 601 -67.05 26.82 -74.57
N SER A 602 -66.62 26.01 -73.60
CA SER A 602 -67.08 24.62 -73.38
C SER A 602 -68.62 24.48 -73.35
N LYS A 603 -69.31 25.41 -72.67
CA LYS A 603 -70.77 25.39 -72.44
C LYS A 603 -71.62 25.48 -73.72
N ASN A 604 -71.13 26.08 -74.81
CA ASN A 604 -71.92 26.32 -76.02
C ASN A 604 -71.15 26.19 -77.35
N ASN A 605 -69.84 25.88 -77.31
CA ASN A 605 -68.96 25.80 -78.49
C ASN A 605 -68.95 27.08 -79.35
N TYR A 606 -69.21 28.24 -78.74
CA TYR A 606 -69.08 29.54 -79.40
C TYR A 606 -67.70 30.14 -79.13
N ASN A 607 -67.20 30.92 -80.09
CA ASN A 607 -65.89 31.57 -80.03
C ASN A 607 -66.07 32.95 -79.39
N TYR A 608 -65.52 33.15 -78.20
CA TYR A 608 -65.58 34.39 -77.44
C TYR A 608 -64.32 35.21 -77.71
N VAL A 609 -64.48 36.39 -78.31
CA VAL A 609 -63.38 37.33 -78.60
C VAL A 609 -63.29 38.34 -77.47
N TYR A 610 -62.11 38.49 -76.86
CA TYR A 610 -61.87 39.41 -75.76
C TYR A 610 -60.67 40.33 -76.02
N LEU A 611 -60.69 41.51 -75.42
CA LEU A 611 -59.65 42.53 -75.62
C LEU A 611 -58.46 42.33 -74.67
N GLU A 612 -58.74 41.99 -73.41
CA GLU A 612 -57.75 41.94 -72.33
C GLU A 612 -58.26 41.07 -71.15
N ARG A 613 -57.34 40.58 -70.32
CA ARG A 613 -57.60 39.98 -68.99
C ARG A 613 -57.15 40.96 -67.89
N TYR A 614 -57.97 41.15 -66.86
CA TYR A 614 -57.68 41.94 -65.66
C TYR A 614 -57.70 41.09 -64.39
N ASN A 615 -57.03 41.55 -63.34
CA ASN A 615 -56.99 40.85 -62.05
C ASN A 615 -58.20 41.17 -61.17
N THR A 616 -58.74 42.39 -61.26
CA THR A 616 -59.89 42.86 -60.46
C THR A 616 -61.08 43.27 -61.31
N MET A 617 -62.30 43.19 -60.74
CA MET A 617 -63.51 43.69 -61.40
C MET A 617 -63.48 45.21 -61.61
N SER A 618 -62.75 45.94 -60.75
CA SER A 618 -62.56 47.39 -60.85
C SER A 618 -61.82 47.79 -62.14
N GLU A 619 -60.72 47.11 -62.44
CA GLU A 619 -59.94 47.32 -63.67
C GLU A 619 -60.74 46.96 -64.93
N ALA A 620 -61.42 45.80 -64.92
CA ALA A 620 -62.24 45.36 -66.04
C ALA A 620 -63.40 46.33 -66.34
N ARG A 621 -64.06 46.85 -65.30
CA ARG A 621 -65.07 47.90 -65.42
C ARG A 621 -64.45 49.20 -65.96
N LYS A 622 -63.32 49.66 -65.42
CA LYS A 622 -62.62 50.87 -65.88
C LYS A 622 -62.24 50.78 -67.37
N ALA A 623 -61.79 49.62 -67.83
CA ALA A 623 -61.43 49.38 -69.22
C ALA A 623 -62.66 49.29 -70.15
N ARG A 624 -63.76 48.68 -69.70
CA ARG A 624 -65.06 48.73 -70.42
C ARG A 624 -65.54 50.17 -70.55
N ASP A 625 -65.61 50.87 -69.42
CA ASP A 625 -66.22 52.21 -69.31
C ASP A 625 -65.37 53.29 -70.00
N SER A 626 -64.07 53.02 -70.27
CA SER A 626 -63.20 53.86 -71.11
C SER A 626 -63.19 53.47 -72.61
N ASN A 627 -64.07 52.57 -73.07
CA ASN A 627 -64.08 52.02 -74.43
C ASN A 627 -62.70 51.43 -74.84
N TYR A 628 -62.11 50.65 -73.92
CA TYR A 628 -60.73 50.13 -73.97
C TYR A 628 -59.73 51.27 -74.27
N ASN A 629 -59.79 52.32 -73.47
CA ASN A 629 -59.03 53.57 -73.60
C ASN A 629 -59.20 54.23 -74.98
N GLY A 630 -60.45 54.29 -75.47
CA GLY A 630 -60.83 54.84 -76.77
C GLY A 630 -60.49 53.96 -77.97
N ARG A 631 -59.88 52.78 -77.78
CA ARG A 631 -59.42 51.92 -78.88
C ARG A 631 -60.52 51.00 -79.44
N TYR A 632 -61.63 50.81 -78.72
CA TYR A 632 -62.73 49.96 -79.17
C TYR A 632 -64.09 50.56 -78.77
N ALA A 633 -64.80 51.13 -79.76
CA ALA A 633 -66.02 51.92 -79.54
C ALA A 633 -67.33 51.10 -79.42
N GLU A 634 -67.29 49.80 -79.67
CA GLU A 634 -68.46 48.92 -79.57
C GLU A 634 -68.66 48.40 -78.14
N LYS A 635 -69.88 47.95 -77.82
CA LYS A 635 -70.22 47.51 -76.46
C LYS A 635 -69.44 46.27 -76.02
N THR A 636 -68.59 46.42 -75.00
CA THR A 636 -67.89 45.33 -74.31
C THR A 636 -68.61 44.92 -73.02
N TRP A 637 -68.34 43.70 -72.53
CA TRP A 637 -68.91 43.17 -71.29
C TRP A 637 -67.92 42.24 -70.57
N VAL A 638 -68.12 41.98 -69.27
CA VAL A 638 -67.12 41.25 -68.46
C VAL A 638 -67.51 39.80 -68.23
N PHE A 639 -66.60 38.88 -68.52
CA PHE A 639 -66.68 37.46 -68.21
C PHE A 639 -65.65 37.11 -67.14
N ARG A 640 -66.03 36.47 -66.04
CA ARG A 640 -65.11 36.10 -64.96
C ARG A 640 -64.86 34.59 -64.90
N VAL A 641 -63.60 34.23 -64.74
CA VAL A 641 -63.16 32.90 -64.27
C VAL A 641 -62.72 33.04 -62.81
N VAL A 642 -63.28 32.25 -61.90
CA VAL A 642 -63.02 32.42 -60.44
C VAL A 642 -61.73 31.71 -60.00
N GLY A 643 -61.45 30.52 -60.54
CA GLY A 643 -60.41 29.61 -60.06
C GLY A 643 -60.97 28.45 -59.22
N LYS A 644 -60.08 27.54 -58.81
CA LYS A 644 -60.32 26.43 -57.88
C LYS A 644 -59.47 26.61 -56.64
#